data_AF-A0A955VTH6-F1
#
_entry.id   AF-A0A955VTH6-F1
#
_cell.length_a   1.000
_cell.length_b   1.000
_cell.length_c   1.000
_cell.angle_alpha   90.00
_cell.angle_beta   90.00
_cell.angle_gamma   90.00
#
_symmetry.space_group_name_H-M   'P 1'
#
loop_
_entity.id
_entity.type
_entity.pdbx_description
1 polymer ?
#
loop_
_entity_poly.entity_id
_entity_poly.type
_entity_poly.pdbx_seq_one_letter_code
_entity_poly.pdbx_strand_id
1 'polypeptide(L)'
;PSYACPAGRVMMGTDANGLAVCGNVTCPVGQYFRGLDGAGNAICAADEGLRALPAQVCPDGQAVLRVAANGTTTCGSPRAGDQTCPEGEFVTGLTPEGSVICAEGAAGEGGGGGQCVPGEVRPNIYVCTNSGRSVQTFVPAGFNFNIVIGRCDPDANTQAMLVSRSGGGEAAGRAAQWAQYVEGGGNIITEYNVSHLVFNAVFGGGAAQGPRRGGCHDNAMPPVKVNVDDPFWRANPAIQVVPPAEAPCGYEVGAFPGVTPLGGWAENQISLAYRDKGAGRLWLVDADWQDNENYWLPQSSALMGAMMTWCGGADGGDDGDALVFNGVRTNVPEGEVVGWRECHRSLYGQGGLSMAQVQAQCDGDQIMYGCQANGAGKWQVLAQGARAAVFRDIGQANNPTVDNGVGWYFSTTWSLGFAPAGQAISRNSCDTENGLADQRICWHSSNGNMDGGWRCGANTGLNGNNGFTRVIWTRNAGGGGGGGGGEVGLGANRGFGHHGACNGWNACGNAQSCANAACQMFHGTNAVRWQEGLCQDLARIIPGGMDCDLFAALPNNLDANWGNGCNIPVAYDVVCAAPGGGGGGGLAFQGVRENTPDANIGAAWRVCHTSTFGANVPGLTALLANACAGNRLMVGCRPVGAANWTLLAQGARAAVLADTGNGNATVRDNGVEWYYSNQWSMGFANQGDAVSRNSCDTQGGNGNLRMCWHTGGDALNSGYRCG
;
A
#
# COMPACT_ATOMS: atom_id res chain seq x y z
N PRO A 1 -13.18 -32.89 -6.30
CA PRO A 1 -12.65 -34.26 -6.46
C PRO A 1 -11.16 -34.25 -6.10
N SER A 2 -10.75 -35.02 -5.09
CA SER A 2 -9.34 -35.08 -4.68
C SER A 2 -8.58 -35.98 -5.65
N TYR A 3 -7.70 -35.39 -6.45
CA TYR A 3 -6.85 -36.11 -7.38
C TYR A 3 -5.50 -36.33 -6.72
N ALA A 4 -5.25 -37.54 -6.18
CA ALA A 4 -3.99 -37.88 -5.52
C ALA A 4 -3.22 -38.92 -6.33
N CYS A 5 -1.92 -38.69 -6.50
CA CYS A 5 -1.00 -39.71 -6.99
C CYS A 5 -0.51 -40.60 -5.84
N PRO A 6 -0.23 -41.90 -6.08
CA PRO A 6 0.45 -42.74 -5.11
C PRO A 6 1.79 -42.13 -4.67
N ALA A 7 2.18 -42.38 -3.42
CA ALA A 7 3.44 -41.89 -2.87
C ALA A 7 4.63 -42.23 -3.79
N GLY A 8 5.46 -41.23 -4.08
CA GLY A 8 6.60 -41.35 -5.00
C GLY A 8 6.29 -41.08 -6.48
N ARG A 9 5.09 -40.60 -6.83
CA ARG A 9 4.73 -40.19 -8.20
C ARG A 9 4.24 -38.75 -8.27
N VAL A 10 4.47 -38.11 -9.40
CA VAL A 10 4.02 -36.74 -9.69
C VAL A 10 2.84 -36.80 -10.67
N MET A 11 1.86 -35.91 -10.49
CA MET A 11 0.75 -35.77 -11.43
C MET A 11 1.23 -35.14 -12.72
N MET A 12 1.03 -35.84 -13.84
CA MET A 12 1.44 -35.44 -15.18
C MET A 12 0.28 -34.81 -15.97
N GLY A 13 -0.95 -34.93 -15.47
CA GLY A 13 -2.17 -34.42 -16.09
C GLY A 13 -3.41 -35.19 -15.63
N THR A 14 -4.53 -35.00 -16.32
CA THR A 14 -5.75 -35.79 -16.15
C THR A 14 -6.11 -36.48 -17.46
N ASP A 15 -6.65 -37.71 -17.39
CA ASP A 15 -7.18 -38.39 -18.56
C ASP A 15 -8.52 -37.77 -19.01
N ALA A 16 -9.10 -38.32 -20.09
CA ALA A 16 -10.38 -37.85 -20.64
C ALA A 16 -11.58 -37.98 -19.68
N ASN A 17 -11.42 -38.73 -18.58
CA ASN A 17 -12.43 -38.89 -17.53
C ASN A 17 -12.12 -38.01 -16.31
N GLY A 18 -11.09 -37.16 -16.39
CA GLY A 18 -10.64 -36.31 -15.30
C GLY A 18 -9.85 -37.05 -14.22
N LEU A 19 -9.38 -38.29 -14.45
CA LEU A 19 -8.56 -39.03 -13.47
C LEU A 19 -7.09 -38.63 -13.57
N ALA A 20 -6.40 -38.52 -12.44
CA ALA A 20 -4.98 -38.18 -12.39
C ALA A 20 -4.12 -39.21 -13.15
N VAL A 21 -3.35 -38.72 -14.12
CA VAL A 21 -2.29 -39.47 -14.79
C VAL A 21 -1.00 -39.22 -14.03
N CYS A 22 -0.44 -40.26 -13.40
CA CYS A 22 0.72 -40.14 -12.51
C CYS A 22 1.97 -40.78 -13.15
N GLY A 23 3.09 -40.05 -13.13
CA GLY A 23 4.37 -40.48 -13.66
C GLY A 23 5.41 -40.73 -12.56
N ASN A 24 6.33 -41.67 -12.82
CA ASN A 24 7.55 -41.75 -12.04
C ASN A 24 8.50 -40.64 -12.46
N VAL A 25 9.11 -39.98 -11.50
CA VAL A 25 10.10 -38.94 -11.74
C VAL A 25 11.38 -39.35 -11.02
N THR A 26 12.45 -39.57 -11.78
CA THR A 26 13.76 -39.95 -11.24
C THR A 26 14.82 -38.98 -11.74
N CYS A 27 15.55 -38.35 -10.82
CA CYS A 27 16.75 -37.60 -11.13
C CYS A 27 18.00 -38.45 -10.96
N PRO A 28 19.07 -38.18 -11.72
CA PRO A 28 20.38 -38.79 -11.49
C PRO A 28 20.87 -38.55 -10.05
N VAL A 29 21.66 -39.49 -9.52
CA VAL A 29 22.28 -39.37 -8.20
C VAL A 29 23.09 -38.06 -8.12
N GLY A 30 22.87 -37.28 -7.06
CA GLY A 30 23.49 -35.95 -6.88
C GLY A 30 22.72 -34.79 -7.51
N GLN A 31 21.50 -35.05 -8.01
CA GLN A 31 20.61 -34.02 -8.52
C GLN A 31 19.24 -34.09 -7.85
N TYR A 32 18.55 -32.95 -7.75
CA TYR A 32 17.17 -32.87 -7.25
C TYR A 32 16.21 -32.43 -8.35
N PHE A 33 14.94 -32.85 -8.22
CA PHE A 33 13.88 -32.54 -9.16
C PHE A 33 13.46 -31.07 -9.04
N ARG A 34 13.39 -30.36 -10.17
CA ARG A 34 12.93 -28.95 -10.25
C ARG A 34 11.64 -28.76 -11.04
N GLY A 35 11.23 -29.72 -11.85
CA GLY A 35 10.03 -29.62 -12.67
C GLY A 35 10.05 -30.59 -13.85
N LEU A 36 9.07 -30.46 -14.74
CA LEU A 36 8.99 -31.26 -15.97
C LEU A 36 9.21 -30.35 -17.18
N ASP A 37 9.86 -30.87 -18.23
CA ASP A 37 9.92 -30.18 -19.52
C ASP A 37 8.59 -30.32 -20.29
N GLY A 38 8.48 -29.64 -21.44
CA GLY A 38 7.28 -29.71 -22.29
C GLY A 38 6.99 -31.09 -22.90
N ALA A 39 7.90 -32.06 -22.73
CA ALA A 39 7.73 -33.46 -23.12
C ALA A 39 7.43 -34.38 -21.92
N GLY A 40 7.35 -33.83 -20.70
CA GLY A 40 7.08 -34.59 -19.48
C GLY A 40 8.31 -35.28 -18.88
N ASN A 41 9.53 -34.91 -19.27
CA ASN A 41 10.75 -35.45 -18.65
C ASN A 41 11.15 -34.63 -17.42
N ALA A 42 11.80 -35.29 -16.45
CA ALA A 42 12.31 -34.64 -15.26
C ALA A 42 13.41 -33.61 -15.58
N ILE A 43 13.20 -32.35 -15.20
CA ILE A 43 14.22 -31.32 -15.11
C ILE A 43 14.89 -31.47 -13.75
N CYS A 44 16.17 -31.84 -13.76
CA CYS A 44 16.98 -32.06 -12.57
C CYS A 44 18.09 -31.01 -12.49
N ALA A 45 18.45 -30.59 -11.28
CA ALA A 45 19.57 -29.66 -11.06
C ALA A 45 20.62 -30.28 -10.15
N ALA A 46 21.89 -29.93 -10.41
CA ALA A 46 23.01 -30.30 -9.56
C ALA A 46 22.85 -29.69 -8.16
N ASP A 47 23.16 -30.49 -7.14
CA ASP A 47 23.29 -30.01 -5.77
C ASP A 47 24.63 -29.24 -5.64
N GLU A 48 24.59 -27.91 -5.77
CA GLU A 48 25.78 -27.03 -5.71
C GLU A 48 26.12 -26.52 -4.31
N GLY A 49 25.69 -27.18 -3.21
CA GLY A 49 26.07 -26.64 -1.90
C GLY A 49 25.72 -27.38 -0.63
N LEU A 50 24.89 -28.42 -0.65
CA LEU A 50 24.59 -29.18 0.57
C LEU A 50 25.47 -30.44 0.64
N ARG A 51 26.71 -30.27 1.13
CA ARG A 51 27.67 -31.40 1.27
C ARG A 51 27.20 -32.52 2.21
N ALA A 52 26.14 -32.32 2.99
CA ALA A 52 25.23 -33.34 3.51
C ALA A 52 24.09 -32.65 4.28
N LEU A 53 22.85 -33.10 4.13
CA LEU A 53 21.88 -32.97 5.23
C LEU A 53 22.42 -33.80 6.40
N PRO A 54 22.50 -33.27 7.63
CA PRO A 54 22.95 -34.08 8.76
C PRO A 54 22.06 -35.32 8.86
N ALA A 55 22.70 -36.49 8.82
CA ALA A 55 22.06 -37.78 9.03
C ALA A 55 21.62 -37.88 10.51
N GLN A 56 20.53 -37.20 10.83
CA GLN A 56 19.81 -37.34 12.09
C GLN A 56 18.48 -37.97 11.73
N VAL A 57 18.45 -39.30 11.81
CA VAL A 57 17.25 -40.12 11.63
C VAL A 57 16.34 -39.87 12.83
N CYS A 58 15.14 -39.37 12.59
CA CYS A 58 14.14 -39.31 13.65
C CYS A 58 13.81 -40.73 14.13
N PRO A 59 13.64 -40.97 15.44
CA PRO A 59 13.24 -42.27 15.97
C PRO A 59 11.96 -42.79 15.31
N ASP A 60 11.78 -44.12 15.29
CA ASP A 60 10.59 -44.76 14.72
C ASP A 60 9.29 -44.12 15.24
N GLY A 61 8.42 -43.72 14.31
CA GLY A 61 7.18 -43.00 14.61
C GLY A 61 7.32 -41.48 14.78
N GLN A 62 8.46 -40.90 14.41
CA GLN A 62 8.68 -39.44 14.37
C GLN A 62 9.10 -38.95 12.97
N ALA A 63 8.78 -37.70 12.67
CA ALA A 63 9.17 -36.98 11.46
C ALA A 63 9.96 -35.72 11.83
N VAL A 64 10.79 -35.23 10.89
CA VAL A 64 11.52 -33.97 11.06
C VAL A 64 10.52 -32.81 11.05
N LEU A 65 10.45 -32.06 12.14
CA LEU A 65 9.62 -30.87 12.31
C LEU A 65 10.33 -29.59 11.83
N ARG A 66 11.66 -29.51 12.03
CA ARG A 66 12.45 -28.31 11.70
C ARG A 66 13.91 -28.67 11.44
N VAL A 67 14.55 -27.94 10.54
CA VAL A 67 16.03 -27.90 10.40
C VAL A 67 16.48 -26.47 10.67
N ALA A 68 17.28 -26.26 11.71
CA ALA A 68 17.81 -24.94 12.04
C ALA A 68 18.94 -24.54 11.09
N ALA A 69 19.27 -23.23 11.03
CA ALA A 69 20.31 -22.69 10.14
C ALA A 69 21.71 -23.27 10.37
N ASN A 70 21.97 -23.85 11.55
CA ASN A 70 23.20 -24.57 11.89
C ASN A 70 23.15 -26.07 11.54
N GLY A 71 22.11 -26.54 10.85
CA GLY A 71 21.90 -27.91 10.44
C GLY A 71 21.19 -28.80 11.47
N THR A 72 20.91 -28.38 12.70
CA THR A 72 20.29 -29.30 13.68
C THR A 72 18.82 -29.59 13.35
N THR A 73 18.42 -30.86 13.38
CA THR A 73 17.03 -31.30 13.14
C THR A 73 16.25 -31.41 14.46
N THR A 74 14.97 -31.03 14.43
CA THR A 74 14.00 -31.26 15.52
C THR A 74 13.01 -32.31 15.05
N CYS A 75 12.81 -33.39 15.81
CA CYS A 75 11.89 -34.48 15.48
C CYS A 75 10.64 -34.43 16.37
N GLY A 76 9.51 -34.90 15.86
CA GLY A 76 8.27 -35.06 16.64
C GLY A 76 7.32 -36.07 16.01
N SER A 77 6.32 -36.52 16.77
CA SER A 77 5.41 -37.57 16.34
C SER A 77 4.25 -37.02 15.51
N PRO A 78 4.14 -37.33 14.20
CA PRO A 78 2.95 -36.97 13.43
C PRO A 78 1.72 -37.72 13.95
N ARG A 79 0.59 -37.03 14.02
CA ARG A 79 -0.67 -37.60 14.54
C ARG A 79 -1.38 -38.42 13.46
N ALA A 80 -1.79 -39.64 13.78
CA ALA A 80 -2.47 -40.54 12.84
C ALA A 80 -3.87 -40.04 12.47
N GLY A 81 -4.23 -40.14 11.18
CA GLY A 81 -5.53 -39.74 10.62
C GLY A 81 -5.40 -38.76 9.45
N ASP A 82 -6.46 -38.59 8.67
CA ASP A 82 -6.52 -37.60 7.59
C ASP A 82 -6.52 -36.19 8.19
N GLN A 83 -5.57 -35.37 7.77
CA GLN A 83 -5.48 -33.98 8.17
C GLN A 83 -5.46 -33.13 6.90
N THR A 84 -6.42 -32.21 6.79
CA THR A 84 -6.65 -31.39 5.60
C THR A 84 -6.45 -29.93 5.95
N CYS A 85 -5.75 -29.20 5.10
CA CYS A 85 -5.77 -27.73 5.15
C CYS A 85 -7.06 -27.18 4.51
N PRO A 86 -7.54 -26.00 4.97
CA PRO A 86 -8.56 -25.24 4.27
C PRO A 86 -8.24 -25.04 2.78
N GLU A 87 -9.26 -24.87 1.94
CA GLU A 87 -9.08 -24.59 0.51
C GLU A 87 -8.27 -23.29 0.32
N GLY A 88 -7.14 -23.35 -0.39
CA GLY A 88 -6.18 -22.24 -0.53
C GLY A 88 -4.94 -22.35 0.37
N GLU A 89 -4.97 -23.24 1.37
CA GLU A 89 -3.86 -23.49 2.28
C GLU A 89 -3.14 -24.82 1.99
N PHE A 90 -1.85 -24.86 2.32
CA PHE A 90 -0.96 -25.99 2.16
C PHE A 90 -0.26 -26.27 3.49
N VAL A 91 0.13 -27.53 3.69
CA VAL A 91 0.86 -27.93 4.90
C VAL A 91 2.26 -27.31 4.87
N THR A 92 2.55 -26.42 5.81
CA THR A 92 3.86 -25.75 5.95
C THR A 92 4.68 -26.29 7.11
N GLY A 93 4.06 -27.06 8.01
CA GLY A 93 4.75 -27.70 9.12
C GLY A 93 3.84 -28.60 9.93
N LEU A 94 4.34 -29.02 11.09
CA LEU A 94 3.61 -29.78 12.08
C LEU A 94 3.77 -29.11 13.44
N THR A 95 2.71 -29.04 14.23
CA THR A 95 2.81 -28.59 15.62
C THR A 95 3.62 -29.61 16.43
N PRO A 96 4.15 -29.25 17.62
CA PRO A 96 4.82 -30.21 18.51
C PRO A 96 3.95 -31.45 18.85
N GLU A 97 2.64 -31.33 18.76
CA GLU A 97 1.65 -32.39 18.99
C GLU A 97 1.29 -33.18 17.71
N GLY A 98 1.94 -32.90 16.57
CA GLY A 98 1.79 -33.66 15.33
C GLY A 98 0.60 -33.29 14.44
N SER A 99 0.00 -32.10 14.64
CA SER A 99 -1.09 -31.59 13.77
C SER A 99 -0.51 -30.77 12.62
N VAL A 100 -1.09 -30.83 11.41
CA VAL A 100 -0.68 -30.02 10.26
C VAL A 100 -0.81 -28.54 10.59
N ILE A 101 0.30 -27.81 10.41
CA ILE A 101 0.29 -26.36 10.34
C ILE A 101 -0.02 -26.05 8.89
N CYS A 102 -1.20 -25.51 8.67
CA CYS A 102 -1.62 -25.01 7.37
C CYS A 102 -1.23 -23.54 7.28
N ALA A 103 -0.68 -23.15 6.15
CA ALA A 103 -0.58 -21.76 5.78
C ALA A 103 -1.01 -21.65 4.33
N GLU A 104 -1.51 -20.50 3.94
CA GLU A 104 -1.75 -20.21 2.54
C GLU A 104 -0.48 -20.55 1.74
N GLY A 105 -0.68 -21.26 0.63
CA GLY A 105 0.44 -21.55 -0.25
C GLY A 105 1.04 -20.22 -0.65
N ALA A 106 2.35 -20.16 -0.86
CA ALA A 106 2.99 -19.01 -1.46
C ALA A 106 2.54 -18.84 -2.93
N ALA A 107 1.25 -18.62 -3.17
CA ALA A 107 0.75 -17.69 -4.15
C ALA A 107 1.03 -16.33 -3.54
N GLY A 108 1.96 -15.60 -4.15
CA GLY A 108 2.49 -14.35 -3.64
C GLY A 108 1.38 -13.41 -3.20
N GLU A 109 1.37 -13.07 -1.91
CA GLU A 109 0.83 -11.79 -1.48
C GLU A 109 1.57 -10.70 -2.26
N GLY A 110 0.83 -10.09 -3.19
CA GLY A 110 1.24 -8.92 -3.96
C GLY A 110 1.34 -7.69 -3.05
N GLY A 111 2.44 -7.61 -2.31
CA GLY A 111 2.94 -6.40 -1.65
C GLY A 111 4.35 -6.05 -2.13
N GLY A 112 4.60 -6.25 -3.43
CA GLY A 112 5.90 -5.96 -4.02
C GLY A 112 5.80 -6.03 -5.53
N GLY A 113 6.22 -4.95 -6.18
CA GLY A 113 6.04 -4.74 -7.60
C GLY A 113 6.27 -5.96 -8.50
N GLY A 114 5.29 -6.27 -9.35
CA GLY A 114 5.31 -7.39 -10.27
C GLY A 114 4.89 -7.04 -11.70
N GLN A 115 5.02 -8.03 -12.57
CA GLN A 115 4.59 -7.98 -13.96
C GLN A 115 3.06 -7.92 -14.05
N CYS A 116 2.50 -7.04 -14.88
CA CYS A 116 1.08 -7.10 -15.21
C CYS A 116 0.74 -8.44 -15.88
N VAL A 117 -0.49 -8.91 -15.70
CA VAL A 117 -1.01 -10.03 -16.49
C VAL A 117 -1.65 -9.54 -17.79
N PRO A 118 -1.62 -10.33 -18.88
CA PRO A 118 -2.34 -10.00 -20.11
C PRO A 118 -3.82 -9.69 -19.86
N GLY A 119 -4.29 -8.56 -20.41
CA GLY A 119 -5.69 -8.10 -20.27
C GLY A 119 -5.94 -7.11 -19.13
N GLU A 120 -4.97 -6.92 -18.21
CA GLU A 120 -5.05 -5.94 -17.11
C GLU A 120 -4.20 -4.68 -17.34
N VAL A 121 -3.68 -4.52 -18.55
CA VAL A 121 -2.84 -3.38 -18.95
C VAL A 121 -3.65 -2.30 -19.65
N ARG A 122 -3.17 -1.05 -19.56
CA ARG A 122 -3.73 0.05 -20.36
C ARG A 122 -3.42 -0.18 -21.85
N PRO A 123 -4.30 0.22 -22.78
CA PRO A 123 -4.21 -0.27 -24.17
C PRO A 123 -3.10 0.37 -25.01
N ASN A 124 -2.53 1.52 -24.62
CA ASN A 124 -1.60 2.25 -25.48
C ASN A 124 -0.14 2.19 -25.00
N ILE A 125 0.79 2.14 -25.95
CA ILE A 125 2.21 2.42 -25.74
C ILE A 125 2.56 3.65 -26.57
N TYR A 126 3.03 4.69 -25.90
CA TYR A 126 3.41 5.94 -26.56
C TYR A 126 4.91 5.92 -26.86
N VAL A 127 5.29 6.41 -28.03
CA VAL A 127 6.68 6.66 -28.40
C VAL A 127 6.83 8.16 -28.57
N CYS A 128 7.51 8.79 -27.61
CA CYS A 128 7.76 10.22 -27.64
C CYS A 128 8.82 10.52 -28.70
N THR A 129 8.38 11.23 -29.74
CA THR A 129 9.05 11.45 -31.03
C THR A 129 9.07 10.21 -31.93
N ASN A 130 10.22 9.81 -32.48
CA ASN A 130 10.33 8.68 -33.41
C ASN A 130 11.36 7.68 -32.91
N SER A 131 11.31 6.46 -33.46
CA SER A 131 12.30 5.40 -33.25
C SER A 131 12.53 4.69 -34.59
N GLY A 132 13.80 4.50 -34.97
CA GLY A 132 14.15 3.68 -36.15
C GLY A 132 13.84 2.20 -35.93
N ARG A 133 13.81 1.76 -34.67
CA ARG A 133 13.43 0.42 -34.23
C ARG A 133 11.93 0.35 -33.94
N SER A 134 11.28 -0.67 -34.49
CA SER A 134 9.85 -0.91 -34.22
C SER A 134 9.64 -1.36 -32.77
N VAL A 135 8.95 -0.54 -31.98
CA VAL A 135 8.57 -0.84 -30.59
C VAL A 135 7.66 -2.08 -30.51
N GLN A 136 6.97 -2.44 -31.59
CA GLN A 136 6.19 -3.68 -31.66
C GLN A 136 7.04 -4.93 -31.36
N THR A 137 8.34 -4.90 -31.66
CA THR A 137 9.27 -6.02 -31.39
C THR A 137 9.56 -6.24 -29.91
N PHE A 138 9.15 -5.30 -29.05
CA PHE A 138 9.32 -5.40 -27.60
C PHE A 138 8.08 -5.97 -26.91
N VAL A 139 6.92 -5.97 -27.58
CA VAL A 139 5.65 -6.39 -26.98
C VAL A 139 5.71 -7.89 -26.64
N PRO A 140 5.59 -8.29 -25.35
CA PRO A 140 5.67 -9.70 -24.99
C PRO A 140 4.48 -10.50 -25.53
N ALA A 141 4.67 -11.81 -25.68
CA ALA A 141 3.60 -12.71 -26.08
C ALA A 141 2.40 -12.62 -25.11
N GLY A 142 1.19 -12.57 -25.66
CA GLY A 142 -0.06 -12.44 -24.88
C GLY A 142 -0.51 -10.99 -24.68
N PHE A 143 0.36 -10.00 -24.89
CA PHE A 143 -0.04 -8.59 -24.83
C PHE A 143 -0.42 -8.06 -26.19
N ASN A 144 -1.39 -7.15 -26.21
CA ASN A 144 -1.82 -6.44 -27.40
C ASN A 144 -1.92 -4.95 -27.08
N PHE A 145 -1.05 -4.16 -27.70
CA PHE A 145 -0.97 -2.72 -27.49
C PHE A 145 -1.17 -1.96 -28.79
N ASN A 146 -1.84 -0.82 -28.68
CA ASN A 146 -1.82 0.20 -29.72
C ASN A 146 -0.55 1.05 -29.57
N ILE A 147 0.37 0.92 -30.51
CA ILE A 147 1.62 1.71 -30.53
C ILE A 147 1.36 3.06 -31.20
N VAL A 148 1.53 4.15 -30.44
CA VAL A 148 1.28 5.52 -30.90
C VAL A 148 2.60 6.29 -30.97
N ILE A 149 3.05 6.57 -32.19
CA ILE A 149 4.32 7.26 -32.46
C ILE A 149 4.11 8.78 -32.48
N GLY A 150 5.11 9.54 -32.00
CA GLY A 150 5.11 10.99 -32.01
C GLY A 150 4.34 11.64 -30.85
N ARG A 151 4.01 10.87 -29.80
CA ARG A 151 3.22 11.35 -28.65
C ARG A 151 4.05 11.36 -27.38
N CYS A 152 4.10 12.52 -26.74
CA CYS A 152 4.87 12.79 -25.51
C CYS A 152 3.96 13.19 -24.35
N ASP A 153 2.65 13.04 -24.51
CA ASP A 153 1.57 13.46 -23.63
C ASP A 153 0.80 12.22 -23.13
N PRO A 154 1.41 11.38 -22.26
CA PRO A 154 0.76 10.15 -21.82
C PRO A 154 -0.52 10.47 -21.04
N ASP A 155 -1.53 9.62 -21.20
CA ASP A 155 -2.85 9.76 -20.56
C ASP A 155 -3.22 8.51 -19.75
N ALA A 156 -4.45 8.48 -19.23
CA ALA A 156 -4.96 7.37 -18.41
C ALA A 156 -5.04 6.02 -19.17
N ASN A 157 -4.97 6.03 -20.50
CA ASN A 157 -4.95 4.84 -21.35
C ASN A 157 -3.54 4.45 -21.80
N THR A 158 -2.49 5.18 -21.38
CA THR A 158 -1.10 4.88 -21.72
C THR A 158 -0.48 3.97 -20.66
N GLN A 159 -0.10 2.75 -21.05
CA GLN A 159 0.57 1.77 -20.19
C GLN A 159 2.03 2.16 -19.96
N ALA A 160 2.73 2.51 -21.05
CA ALA A 160 4.08 3.00 -21.00
C ALA A 160 4.32 4.04 -22.07
N MET A 161 5.23 4.98 -21.78
CA MET A 161 5.78 5.91 -22.75
C MET A 161 7.28 5.69 -22.87
N LEU A 162 7.76 5.44 -24.08
CA LEU A 162 9.18 5.37 -24.40
C LEU A 162 9.64 6.74 -24.87
N VAL A 163 10.64 7.32 -24.22
CA VAL A 163 11.21 8.63 -24.56
C VAL A 163 12.51 8.41 -25.30
N SER A 164 12.47 8.64 -26.61
CA SER A 164 13.66 8.47 -27.43
C SER A 164 14.63 9.64 -27.26
N ARG A 165 15.87 9.53 -27.78
CA ARG A 165 16.91 10.56 -27.62
C ARG A 165 16.49 11.94 -28.13
N SER A 166 15.58 11.98 -29.11
CA SER A 166 15.03 13.23 -29.66
C SER A 166 13.91 13.81 -28.80
N GLY A 167 13.31 13.00 -27.91
CA GLY A 167 12.23 13.39 -27.01
C GLY A 167 12.68 14.10 -25.73
N GLY A 168 13.97 14.11 -25.41
CA GLY A 168 14.49 14.77 -24.21
C GLY A 168 14.16 16.27 -24.13
N GLY A 169 14.04 16.94 -25.29
CA GLY A 169 13.67 18.36 -25.36
C GLY A 169 12.24 18.66 -24.90
N GLU A 170 11.34 17.65 -24.91
CA GLU A 170 9.96 17.79 -24.44
C GLU A 170 9.84 17.76 -22.91
N ALA A 171 10.85 17.22 -22.22
CA ALA A 171 10.79 16.91 -20.80
C ALA A 171 10.53 18.16 -19.93
N ALA A 172 11.22 19.27 -20.20
CA ALA A 172 11.09 20.49 -19.41
C ALA A 172 9.68 21.11 -19.51
N GLY A 173 9.08 21.10 -20.70
CA GLY A 173 7.73 21.62 -20.93
C GLY A 173 6.61 20.73 -20.39
N ARG A 174 6.93 19.48 -20.03
CA ARG A 174 5.96 18.45 -19.62
C ARG A 174 6.23 17.87 -18.24
N ALA A 175 7.12 18.48 -17.46
CA ALA A 175 7.54 18.00 -16.15
C ALA A 175 6.38 17.63 -15.23
N ALA A 176 5.41 18.53 -15.05
CA ALA A 176 4.23 18.26 -14.24
C ALA A 176 3.39 17.09 -14.77
N GLN A 177 3.16 17.02 -16.08
CA GLN A 177 2.39 15.95 -16.71
C GLN A 177 3.08 14.59 -16.55
N TRP A 178 4.39 14.52 -16.78
CA TRP A 178 5.16 13.28 -16.67
C TRP A 178 5.28 12.83 -15.22
N ALA A 179 5.51 13.77 -14.29
CA ALA A 179 5.49 13.49 -12.86
C ALA A 179 4.16 12.88 -12.43
N GLN A 180 3.03 13.49 -12.81
CA GLN A 180 1.68 13.00 -12.50
C GLN A 180 1.39 11.65 -13.17
N TYR A 181 1.84 11.46 -14.40
CA TYR A 181 1.64 10.20 -15.12
C TYR A 181 2.35 9.04 -14.41
N VAL A 182 3.61 9.23 -14.01
CA VAL A 182 4.36 8.20 -13.27
C VAL A 182 3.71 7.99 -11.90
N GLU A 183 3.41 9.06 -11.17
CA GLU A 183 2.70 9.00 -9.87
C GLU A 183 1.39 8.19 -9.96
N GLY A 184 0.61 8.37 -11.03
CA GLY A 184 -0.61 7.63 -11.29
C GLY A 184 -0.45 6.21 -11.85
N GLY A 185 0.72 5.57 -11.69
CA GLY A 185 0.93 4.18 -12.12
C GLY A 185 1.48 4.02 -13.54
N GLY A 186 1.90 5.11 -14.18
CA GLY A 186 2.48 5.08 -15.52
C GLY A 186 3.94 4.62 -15.54
N ASN A 187 4.36 4.02 -16.66
CA ASN A 187 5.76 3.69 -16.90
C ASN A 187 6.37 4.66 -17.90
N ILE A 188 7.48 5.31 -17.55
CA ILE A 188 8.32 6.03 -18.52
C ILE A 188 9.62 5.26 -18.70
N ILE A 189 10.02 5.00 -19.94
CA ILE A 189 11.24 4.28 -20.29
C ILE A 189 12.11 5.20 -21.13
N THR A 190 13.31 5.50 -20.65
CA THR A 190 14.22 6.45 -21.34
C THR A 190 15.09 5.76 -22.38
N GLU A 191 15.85 6.57 -23.11
CA GLU A 191 16.89 6.13 -24.02
C GLU A 191 18.16 6.96 -23.77
N TYR A 192 19.28 6.48 -24.33
CA TYR A 192 20.51 7.20 -24.60
C TYR A 192 20.43 8.72 -24.42
N ASN A 193 21.22 9.23 -23.48
CA ASN A 193 21.47 10.64 -23.24
C ASN A 193 20.30 11.48 -22.67
N VAL A 194 19.06 10.97 -22.66
CA VAL A 194 17.90 11.75 -22.16
C VAL A 194 17.52 11.45 -20.72
N SER A 195 18.07 10.39 -20.12
CA SER A 195 17.66 9.92 -18.78
C SER A 195 17.71 11.00 -17.71
N HIS A 196 18.74 11.85 -17.71
CA HIS A 196 18.85 12.97 -16.77
C HIS A 196 17.76 14.05 -16.96
N LEU A 197 17.36 14.33 -18.20
CA LEU A 197 16.30 15.31 -18.51
C LEU A 197 14.94 14.79 -18.04
N VAL A 198 14.63 13.53 -18.38
CA VAL A 198 13.37 12.88 -17.97
C VAL A 198 13.31 12.72 -16.45
N PHE A 199 14.41 12.32 -15.82
CA PHE A 199 14.49 12.25 -14.36
C PHE A 199 14.20 13.60 -13.71
N ASN A 200 14.86 14.66 -14.17
CA ASN A 200 14.64 16.00 -13.62
C ASN A 200 13.20 16.49 -13.84
N ALA A 201 12.58 16.12 -14.96
CA ALA A 201 11.18 16.42 -15.23
C ALA A 201 10.22 15.69 -14.28
N VAL A 202 10.47 14.41 -13.97
CA VAL A 202 9.61 13.59 -13.09
C VAL A 202 9.83 13.92 -11.60
N PHE A 203 11.08 14.16 -11.18
CA PHE A 203 11.47 14.26 -9.76
C PHE A 203 11.90 15.67 -9.31
N GLY A 204 11.82 16.68 -10.17
CA GLY A 204 12.10 18.07 -9.79
C GLY A 204 13.58 18.43 -9.70
N GLY A 205 14.48 17.63 -10.28
CA GLY A 205 15.91 17.93 -10.39
C GLY A 205 16.84 16.92 -9.71
N GLY A 206 18.12 17.29 -9.62
CA GLY A 206 19.14 16.53 -8.88
C GLY A 206 19.91 15.49 -9.70
N ALA A 207 19.56 15.27 -10.98
CA ALA A 207 20.35 14.43 -11.89
C ALA A 207 21.14 15.29 -12.89
N ALA A 208 22.42 14.95 -13.06
CA ALA A 208 23.27 15.46 -14.13
C ALA A 208 23.68 14.28 -15.02
N GLN A 209 23.92 14.54 -16.30
CA GLN A 209 24.39 13.50 -17.22
C GLN A 209 25.72 12.91 -16.74
N GLY A 210 25.77 11.58 -16.58
CA GLY A 210 26.98 10.87 -16.18
C GLY A 210 28.05 10.81 -17.28
N PRO A 211 29.17 10.11 -17.07
CA PRO A 211 30.12 9.81 -18.14
C PRO A 211 29.53 8.83 -19.17
N ARG A 212 29.90 9.02 -20.45
CA ARG A 212 29.53 8.10 -21.54
C ARG A 212 30.38 6.83 -21.51
N ARG A 213 29.76 5.68 -21.72
CA ARG A 213 30.41 4.36 -21.80
C ARG A 213 29.82 3.48 -22.89
N GLY A 214 30.43 2.31 -23.11
CA GLY A 214 29.90 1.24 -23.95
C GLY A 214 30.26 1.31 -25.43
N GLY A 215 29.89 0.26 -26.17
CA GLY A 215 30.29 0.00 -27.57
C GLY A 215 29.29 0.45 -28.64
N CYS A 216 28.12 0.97 -28.25
CA CYS A 216 27.02 1.38 -29.13
C CYS A 216 26.47 0.26 -30.01
N HIS A 217 26.42 -0.95 -29.48
CA HIS A 217 25.53 -1.95 -30.03
C HIS A 217 24.12 -1.61 -29.57
N ASP A 218 23.14 -1.67 -30.47
CA ASP A 218 21.80 -1.14 -30.22
C ASP A 218 20.96 -1.93 -29.20
N ASN A 219 21.57 -2.69 -28.30
CA ASN A 219 20.89 -3.48 -27.29
C ASN A 219 20.41 -2.59 -26.13
N ALA A 220 19.39 -3.02 -25.40
CA ALA A 220 18.95 -2.35 -24.16
C ALA A 220 19.51 -3.04 -22.92
N MET A 221 19.66 -4.38 -22.98
CA MET A 221 20.11 -5.17 -21.85
C MET A 221 21.63 -5.03 -21.64
N PRO A 222 22.10 -4.64 -20.44
CA PRO A 222 23.53 -4.52 -20.15
C PRO A 222 24.24 -5.88 -19.97
N PRO A 223 25.58 -5.92 -20.05
CA PRO A 223 26.37 -7.14 -19.85
C PRO A 223 26.51 -7.57 -18.38
N VAL A 224 26.17 -6.71 -17.42
CA VAL A 224 26.20 -7.00 -15.98
C VAL A 224 24.86 -6.66 -15.36
N LYS A 225 24.29 -7.60 -14.60
CA LYS A 225 23.19 -7.34 -13.66
C LYS A 225 23.76 -6.98 -12.30
N VAL A 226 23.10 -6.06 -11.61
CA VAL A 226 23.33 -5.78 -10.19
C VAL A 226 22.01 -5.92 -9.44
N ASN A 227 22.08 -6.04 -8.12
CA ASN A 227 20.91 -6.24 -7.26
C ASN A 227 20.02 -7.39 -7.76
N VAL A 228 20.59 -8.55 -8.08
CA VAL A 228 19.87 -9.68 -8.71
C VAL A 228 18.68 -10.20 -7.92
N ASP A 229 18.61 -9.89 -6.63
CA ASP A 229 17.48 -10.19 -5.76
C ASP A 229 16.34 -9.16 -5.87
N ASP A 230 16.49 -8.08 -6.65
CA ASP A 230 15.44 -7.07 -6.86
C ASP A 230 14.14 -7.71 -7.40
N PRO A 231 12.94 -7.25 -6.97
CA PRO A 231 11.67 -7.77 -7.47
C PRO A 231 11.58 -7.88 -8.99
N PHE A 232 12.17 -6.93 -9.72
CA PHE A 232 12.21 -6.95 -11.18
C PHE A 232 12.91 -8.20 -11.72
N TRP A 233 14.06 -8.55 -11.16
CA TRP A 233 14.82 -9.72 -11.59
C TRP A 233 14.20 -11.04 -11.14
N ARG A 234 13.58 -11.07 -9.95
CA ARG A 234 12.83 -12.24 -9.48
C ARG A 234 11.59 -12.53 -10.32
N ALA A 235 10.89 -11.48 -10.77
CA ALA A 235 9.76 -11.60 -11.68
C ALA A 235 10.20 -11.98 -13.10
N ASN A 236 11.44 -11.65 -13.48
CA ASN A 236 11.96 -11.87 -14.83
C ASN A 236 13.27 -12.72 -14.84
N PRO A 237 13.27 -13.93 -14.26
CA PRO A 237 14.50 -14.72 -14.07
C PRO A 237 15.08 -15.24 -15.39
N ALA A 238 14.26 -15.32 -16.45
CA ALA A 238 14.67 -15.79 -17.76
C ALA A 238 15.52 -14.78 -18.55
N ILE A 239 15.46 -13.48 -18.23
CA ILE A 239 16.21 -12.44 -18.95
C ILE A 239 17.69 -12.61 -18.65
N GLN A 240 18.50 -12.92 -19.66
CA GLN A 240 19.95 -13.03 -19.52
C GLN A 240 20.63 -11.70 -19.85
N VAL A 241 21.87 -11.50 -19.41
CA VAL A 241 22.71 -10.37 -19.86
C VAL A 241 23.15 -10.57 -21.32
N VAL A 242 23.53 -9.48 -21.99
CA VAL A 242 24.19 -9.56 -23.31
C VAL A 242 25.69 -9.83 -23.16
N PRO A 243 26.37 -10.41 -24.17
CA PRO A 243 27.82 -10.48 -24.17
C PRO A 243 28.44 -9.06 -24.08
N PRO A 244 29.60 -8.87 -23.41
CA PRO A 244 30.26 -7.56 -23.34
C PRO A 244 30.57 -6.93 -24.71
N ALA A 245 30.79 -7.75 -25.74
CA ALA A 245 31.00 -7.29 -27.12
C ALA A 245 29.74 -6.70 -27.77
N GLU A 246 28.55 -7.01 -27.24
CA GLU A 246 27.25 -6.53 -27.72
C GLU A 246 26.65 -5.49 -26.76
N ALA A 247 27.48 -4.93 -25.86
CA ALA A 247 27.02 -4.02 -24.83
C ALA A 247 26.52 -2.68 -25.42
N PRO A 248 25.43 -2.12 -24.86
CA PRO A 248 24.95 -0.79 -25.25
C PRO A 248 26.00 0.29 -25.06
N CYS A 249 25.82 1.45 -25.68
CA CYS A 249 26.42 2.68 -25.17
C CYS A 249 25.38 3.61 -24.56
N GLY A 250 25.84 4.51 -23.70
CA GLY A 250 24.99 5.44 -22.98
C GLY A 250 25.77 6.15 -21.90
N TYR A 251 25.06 6.78 -20.98
CA TYR A 251 25.60 7.58 -19.89
C TYR A 251 25.26 6.93 -18.55
N GLU A 252 26.17 7.01 -17.58
CA GLU A 252 25.87 6.44 -16.27
C GLU A 252 24.71 7.14 -15.57
N VAL A 253 23.82 6.35 -14.97
CA VAL A 253 22.64 6.81 -14.23
C VAL A 253 22.72 6.50 -12.73
N GLY A 254 23.72 5.73 -12.29
CA GLY A 254 23.82 5.26 -10.91
C GLY A 254 24.04 6.34 -9.85
N ALA A 255 24.45 7.54 -10.26
CA ALA A 255 24.61 8.69 -9.36
C ALA A 255 23.32 9.50 -9.17
N PHE A 256 22.23 9.14 -9.85
CA PHE A 256 20.97 9.89 -9.75
C PHE A 256 20.35 9.65 -8.36
N PRO A 257 19.75 10.68 -7.73
CA PRO A 257 19.20 10.53 -6.38
C PRO A 257 18.11 9.45 -6.29
N GLY A 258 18.23 8.53 -5.34
CA GLY A 258 17.18 7.57 -4.99
C GLY A 258 16.85 6.53 -6.07
N VAL A 259 17.74 6.32 -7.06
CA VAL A 259 17.55 5.25 -8.04
C VAL A 259 17.97 3.90 -7.47
N THR A 260 17.28 2.85 -7.90
CA THR A 260 17.67 1.46 -7.68
C THR A 260 18.42 0.95 -8.91
N PRO A 261 19.72 0.67 -8.82
CA PRO A 261 20.50 0.10 -9.92
C PRO A 261 20.02 -1.32 -10.26
N LEU A 262 19.98 -1.66 -11.54
CA LEU A 262 19.64 -3.01 -12.02
C LEU A 262 20.71 -3.61 -12.92
N GLY A 263 21.46 -2.79 -13.65
CA GLY A 263 22.55 -3.29 -14.49
C GLY A 263 23.41 -2.20 -15.12
N GLY A 264 24.48 -2.63 -15.75
CA GLY A 264 25.48 -1.72 -16.29
C GLY A 264 26.60 -2.40 -17.07
N TRP A 265 27.60 -1.62 -17.46
CA TRP A 265 28.82 -2.15 -18.09
C TRP A 265 29.71 -2.90 -17.10
N ALA A 266 29.60 -2.56 -15.82
CA ALA A 266 30.24 -3.18 -14.66
C ALA A 266 29.37 -2.92 -13.41
N GLU A 267 29.68 -3.58 -12.29
CA GLU A 267 28.93 -3.43 -11.02
C GLU A 267 28.80 -1.97 -10.54
N ASN A 268 29.77 -1.13 -10.86
CA ASN A 268 29.81 0.29 -10.49
C ASN A 268 29.62 1.24 -11.69
N GLN A 269 29.19 0.75 -12.85
CA GLN A 269 29.01 1.54 -14.07
C GLN A 269 27.58 1.33 -14.59
N ILE A 270 26.62 1.97 -13.92
CA ILE A 270 25.19 1.67 -14.06
C ILE A 270 24.59 2.38 -15.28
N SER A 271 24.01 1.61 -16.19
CA SER A 271 23.27 2.10 -17.38
C SER A 271 21.77 1.81 -17.30
N LEU A 272 21.37 0.88 -16.43
CA LEU A 272 20.00 0.46 -16.20
C LEU A 272 19.66 0.61 -14.73
N ALA A 273 18.67 1.45 -14.43
CA ALA A 273 18.14 1.66 -13.09
C ALA A 273 16.66 2.02 -13.17
N TYR A 274 16.00 2.08 -12.02
CA TYR A 274 14.67 2.69 -11.94
C TYR A 274 14.56 3.60 -10.73
N ARG A 275 13.54 4.45 -10.74
CA ARG A 275 13.03 5.10 -9.53
C ARG A 275 11.51 5.13 -9.59
N ASP A 276 10.90 4.75 -8.49
CA ASP A 276 9.45 4.81 -8.32
C ASP A 276 9.01 6.24 -8.01
N LYS A 277 7.80 6.57 -8.45
CA LYS A 277 7.05 7.75 -8.03
C LYS A 277 5.58 7.35 -7.99
N GLY A 278 4.97 7.51 -6.83
CA GLY A 278 3.65 6.96 -6.55
C GLY A 278 3.54 5.49 -6.97
N ALA A 279 2.46 5.13 -7.67
CA ALA A 279 2.21 3.77 -8.13
C ALA A 279 3.00 3.36 -9.39
N GLY A 280 3.73 4.28 -10.03
CA GLY A 280 4.42 4.02 -11.29
C GLY A 280 5.93 4.18 -11.20
N ARG A 281 6.59 4.05 -12.35
CA ARG A 281 8.04 3.89 -12.41
C ARG A 281 8.68 4.64 -13.58
N LEU A 282 9.76 5.36 -13.29
CA LEU A 282 10.70 5.82 -14.29
C LEU A 282 11.81 4.77 -14.44
N TRP A 283 11.86 4.14 -15.61
CA TRP A 283 12.93 3.26 -16.04
C TRP A 283 14.00 4.07 -16.76
N LEU A 284 15.19 4.09 -16.16
CA LEU A 284 16.38 4.74 -16.69
C LEU A 284 17.14 3.71 -17.52
N VAL A 285 16.88 3.70 -18.82
CA VAL A 285 17.54 2.81 -19.78
C VAL A 285 18.44 3.68 -20.64
N ASP A 286 19.58 4.09 -20.08
CA ASP A 286 20.56 4.89 -20.82
C ASP A 286 21.41 3.96 -21.69
N ALA A 287 20.75 3.49 -22.74
CA ALA A 287 21.27 2.64 -23.78
C ALA A 287 20.81 3.19 -25.12
N ASP A 288 21.69 3.17 -26.11
CA ASP A 288 21.33 3.45 -27.47
C ASP A 288 20.57 2.25 -28.05
N TRP A 289 19.24 2.30 -28.08
CA TRP A 289 18.43 1.17 -28.55
C TRP A 289 17.55 1.51 -29.76
N GLN A 290 17.42 2.79 -30.16
CA GLN A 290 16.35 3.20 -31.07
C GLN A 290 16.67 3.20 -32.56
N ASP A 291 17.93 3.38 -32.99
CA ASP A 291 18.26 3.80 -34.36
C ASP A 291 18.44 2.63 -35.35
N ASN A 292 18.44 1.39 -34.85
CA ASN A 292 18.38 0.16 -35.63
C ASN A 292 19.58 -0.03 -36.58
N GLU A 293 20.74 0.45 -36.15
CA GLU A 293 22.05 0.32 -36.79
C GLU A 293 22.69 -1.06 -36.54
N ASN A 294 22.33 -1.77 -35.46
CA ASN A 294 22.97 -3.03 -35.06
C ASN A 294 22.02 -4.19 -34.69
N TYR A 295 22.63 -5.36 -34.45
CA TYR A 295 21.98 -6.61 -34.08
C TYR A 295 21.26 -6.52 -32.73
N TRP A 296 19.96 -6.81 -32.74
CA TRP A 296 19.08 -6.76 -31.58
C TRP A 296 18.91 -8.15 -30.97
N LEU A 297 19.32 -8.30 -29.71
CA LEU A 297 19.25 -9.56 -28.99
C LEU A 297 17.90 -9.78 -28.31
N PRO A 298 17.40 -11.04 -28.23
CA PRO A 298 16.14 -11.37 -27.56
C PRO A 298 16.06 -10.89 -26.09
N GLN A 299 17.20 -10.86 -25.39
CA GLN A 299 17.33 -10.36 -24.03
C GLN A 299 16.92 -8.89 -23.92
N SER A 300 17.25 -8.07 -24.91
CA SER A 300 16.87 -6.65 -24.98
C SER A 300 15.37 -6.50 -25.23
N SER A 301 14.78 -7.30 -26.14
CA SER A 301 13.31 -7.36 -26.32
C SER A 301 12.60 -7.76 -25.03
N ALA A 302 13.09 -8.80 -24.35
CA ALA A 302 12.50 -9.29 -23.12
C ALA A 302 12.58 -8.24 -22.00
N LEU A 303 13.70 -7.52 -21.88
CA LEU A 303 13.87 -6.43 -20.94
C LEU A 303 12.87 -5.29 -21.20
N MET A 304 12.81 -4.78 -22.44
CA MET A 304 11.90 -3.70 -22.80
C MET A 304 10.43 -4.10 -22.60
N GLY A 305 10.09 -5.34 -22.98
CA GLY A 305 8.77 -5.93 -22.75
C GLY A 305 8.41 -6.04 -21.27
N ALA A 306 9.38 -6.45 -20.43
CA ALA A 306 9.19 -6.52 -18.99
C ALA A 306 8.92 -5.14 -18.39
N MET A 307 9.70 -4.12 -18.76
CA MET A 307 9.52 -2.75 -18.24
C MET A 307 8.21 -2.11 -18.70
N MET A 308 7.78 -2.31 -19.95
CA MET A 308 6.52 -1.72 -20.43
C MET A 308 5.29 -2.36 -19.78
N THR A 309 5.36 -3.65 -19.47
CA THR A 309 4.26 -4.40 -18.85
C THR A 309 4.46 -4.58 -17.35
N TRP A 310 5.23 -3.68 -16.75
CA TRP A 310 5.42 -3.64 -15.32
C TRP A 310 4.24 -2.92 -14.66
N CYS A 311 3.58 -3.59 -13.71
CA CYS A 311 2.54 -3.01 -12.87
C CYS A 311 3.07 -2.73 -11.46
N GLY A 312 4.38 -2.92 -11.28
CA GLY A 312 5.01 -3.04 -10.00
C GLY A 312 5.92 -1.90 -9.61
N GLY A 313 5.47 -0.64 -9.68
CA GLY A 313 6.12 0.34 -8.80
C GLY A 313 6.13 -0.29 -7.41
N ALA A 314 7.30 -0.37 -6.75
CA ALA A 314 7.27 -0.74 -5.35
C ALA A 314 6.28 0.21 -4.68
N ASP A 315 5.48 -0.29 -3.73
CA ASP A 315 4.72 0.49 -2.76
C ASP A 315 5.32 1.88 -2.68
N GLY A 316 4.62 2.85 -3.27
CA GLY A 316 5.21 4.13 -3.60
C GLY A 316 5.92 4.65 -2.37
N GLY A 317 7.23 4.83 -2.48
CA GLY A 317 7.98 5.69 -1.56
C GLY A 317 7.41 7.11 -1.51
N ASP A 318 6.41 7.43 -2.33
CA ASP A 318 5.72 8.72 -2.41
C ASP A 318 4.17 8.63 -2.47
N ASP A 319 3.51 7.48 -2.22
CA ASP A 319 2.04 7.35 -2.28
C ASP A 319 1.37 7.08 -0.92
N GLY A 320 1.66 7.89 0.12
CA GLY A 320 0.83 7.91 1.34
C GLY A 320 0.72 6.59 2.14
N ASP A 321 1.38 5.52 1.72
CA ASP A 321 1.48 4.28 2.46
C ASP A 321 2.44 4.45 3.62
N ALA A 322 2.05 3.89 4.77
CA ALA A 322 2.78 4.07 6.01
C ALA A 322 4.22 3.57 5.88
N LEU A 323 5.20 4.37 6.29
CA LEU A 323 6.61 3.99 6.37
C LEU A 323 6.79 2.71 7.22
N VAL A 324 6.91 1.54 6.59
CA VAL A 324 7.06 0.25 7.30
C VAL A 324 8.48 -0.31 7.11
N PHE A 325 9.10 -0.75 8.19
CA PHE A 325 10.40 -1.43 8.18
C PHE A 325 10.55 -2.38 9.38
N ASN A 326 11.45 -3.35 9.27
CA ASN A 326 11.83 -4.21 10.39
C ASN A 326 13.09 -3.66 11.09
N GLY A 327 13.17 -3.80 12.41
CA GLY A 327 14.31 -3.39 13.20
C GLY A 327 14.39 -1.88 13.43
N VAL A 328 15.62 -1.38 13.53
CA VAL A 328 15.93 0.03 13.76
C VAL A 328 16.47 0.64 12.47
N ARG A 329 16.00 1.83 12.10
CA ARG A 329 16.57 2.63 11.02
C ARG A 329 17.23 3.88 11.53
N THR A 330 18.28 4.30 10.85
CA THR A 330 19.02 5.52 11.14
C THR A 330 19.02 6.42 9.91
N ASN A 331 19.19 7.73 10.13
CA ASN A 331 19.35 8.72 9.06
C ASN A 331 18.18 8.75 8.03
N VAL A 332 16.94 8.70 8.52
CA VAL A 332 15.72 8.70 7.69
C VAL A 332 15.24 10.14 7.47
N PRO A 333 15.18 10.67 6.24
CA PRO A 333 14.62 11.99 5.94
C PRO A 333 13.24 12.22 6.57
N GLU A 334 12.97 13.44 7.04
CA GLU A 334 11.70 13.72 7.73
C GLU A 334 10.48 13.50 6.81
N GLY A 335 10.62 13.78 5.52
CA GLY A 335 9.60 13.54 4.50
C GLY A 335 9.32 12.06 4.20
N GLU A 336 10.16 11.13 4.64
CA GLU A 336 9.93 9.69 4.43
C GLU A 336 8.97 9.09 5.48
N VAL A 337 8.65 9.79 6.58
CA VAL A 337 7.70 9.31 7.60
C VAL A 337 6.26 9.57 7.15
N VAL A 338 5.87 8.92 6.06
CA VAL A 338 4.52 8.95 5.46
C VAL A 338 3.61 7.89 6.09
N GLY A 339 2.28 8.07 6.01
CA GLY A 339 1.24 7.17 6.55
C GLY A 339 1.27 6.88 8.06
N TRP A 340 1.99 7.71 8.82
CA TRP A 340 2.05 7.68 10.28
C TRP A 340 1.47 8.97 10.86
N ARG A 341 0.56 8.88 11.83
CA ARG A 341 0.04 10.05 12.54
C ARG A 341 0.98 10.41 13.67
N GLU A 342 1.59 11.59 13.62
CA GLU A 342 2.29 12.13 14.79
C GLU A 342 1.30 12.33 15.93
N CYS A 343 1.56 11.68 17.06
CA CYS A 343 0.69 11.74 18.22
C CYS A 343 1.36 12.41 19.42
N HIS A 344 2.69 12.57 19.40
CA HIS A 344 3.42 13.31 20.42
C HIS A 344 4.73 13.86 19.88
N ARG A 345 5.05 15.11 20.21
CA ARG A 345 6.34 15.76 19.94
C ARG A 345 6.74 16.62 21.12
N SER A 346 8.00 16.52 21.53
CA SER A 346 8.56 17.37 22.58
C SER A 346 10.08 17.47 22.48
N LEU A 347 10.66 18.47 23.15
CA LEU A 347 12.11 18.59 23.29
C LEU A 347 12.64 17.62 24.34
N TYR A 348 13.90 17.23 24.21
CA TYR A 348 14.60 16.41 25.20
C TYR A 348 14.76 17.12 26.57
N GLY A 349 14.72 18.46 26.59
CA GLY A 349 14.73 19.25 27.81
C GLY A 349 13.36 19.47 28.46
N GLN A 350 12.27 19.07 27.82
CA GLN A 350 10.91 19.21 28.35
C GLN A 350 10.55 17.96 29.18
N GLY A 351 9.97 18.15 30.37
CA GLY A 351 9.53 17.06 31.26
C GLY A 351 8.13 17.28 31.83
N GLY A 352 7.66 16.35 32.67
CA GLY A 352 6.32 16.43 33.28
C GLY A 352 5.16 16.18 32.30
N LEU A 353 5.41 15.49 31.17
CA LEU A 353 4.39 15.22 30.16
C LEU A 353 3.62 13.95 30.53
N SER A 354 2.30 14.01 30.68
CA SER A 354 1.52 12.84 31.14
C SER A 354 1.64 11.65 30.18
N MET A 355 2.15 10.51 30.66
CA MET A 355 2.22 9.28 29.87
C MET A 355 0.84 8.78 29.48
N ALA A 356 -0.15 8.93 30.36
CA ALA A 356 -1.53 8.55 30.07
C ALA A 356 -2.09 9.35 28.88
N GLN A 357 -1.78 10.65 28.79
CA GLN A 357 -2.16 11.48 27.65
C GLN A 357 -1.43 11.07 26.37
N VAL A 358 -0.13 10.80 26.45
CA VAL A 358 0.65 10.30 25.29
C VAL A 358 0.07 8.98 24.78
N GLN A 359 -0.20 8.03 25.67
CA GLN A 359 -0.80 6.75 25.30
C GLN A 359 -2.21 6.92 24.70
N ALA A 360 -3.02 7.83 25.24
CA ALA A 360 -4.35 8.13 24.72
C ALA A 360 -4.31 8.81 23.34
N GLN A 361 -3.34 9.69 23.09
CA GLN A 361 -3.16 10.36 21.79
C GLN A 361 -2.54 9.45 20.74
N CYS A 362 -1.69 8.52 21.16
CA CYS A 362 -1.00 7.58 20.29
C CYS A 362 -1.81 6.30 20.09
N ASP A 363 -3.13 6.34 19.96
CA ASP A 363 -4.09 5.23 20.11
C ASP A 363 -4.05 4.04 19.12
N GLY A 364 -3.30 4.10 18.03
CA GLY A 364 -3.26 3.03 17.02
C GLY A 364 -2.49 1.77 17.44
N ASP A 365 -2.72 0.69 16.70
CA ASP A 365 -2.16 -0.65 16.95
C ASP A 365 -0.64 -0.77 16.74
N GLN A 366 -0.04 0.17 16.03
CA GLN A 366 1.39 0.27 15.77
C GLN A 366 1.91 1.62 16.26
N ILE A 367 3.10 1.61 16.84
CA ILE A 367 3.75 2.79 17.42
C ILE A 367 5.17 2.90 16.87
N MET A 368 5.58 4.11 16.55
CA MET A 368 6.96 4.43 16.14
C MET A 368 7.56 5.46 17.08
N TYR A 369 8.79 5.22 17.55
CA TYR A 369 9.58 6.18 18.30
C TYR A 369 10.69 6.74 17.42
N GLY A 370 10.96 8.04 17.57
CA GLY A 370 12.05 8.70 16.85
C GLY A 370 12.66 9.87 17.59
N CYS A 371 13.87 10.24 17.15
CA CYS A 371 14.53 11.45 17.62
C CYS A 371 15.44 12.06 16.55
N GLN A 372 15.69 13.36 16.67
CA GLN A 372 16.61 14.11 15.82
C GLN A 372 17.20 15.32 16.55
N ALA A 373 18.34 15.82 16.08
CA ALA A 373 18.76 17.18 16.36
C ALA A 373 17.82 18.16 15.66
N ASN A 374 17.47 19.27 16.30
CA ASN A 374 16.51 20.24 15.75
C ASN A 374 17.02 20.80 14.40
N GLY A 375 16.16 20.79 13.38
CA GLY A 375 16.49 21.31 12.06
C GLY A 375 17.42 20.41 11.23
N ALA A 376 17.66 19.17 11.63
CA ALA A 376 18.51 18.24 10.87
C ALA A 376 17.90 17.79 9.53
N GLY A 377 16.59 17.93 9.36
CA GLY A 377 15.85 17.46 8.16
C GLY A 377 15.76 15.94 8.05
N LYS A 378 16.19 15.21 9.08
CA LYS A 378 16.27 13.75 9.12
C LYS A 378 16.19 13.23 10.55
N TRP A 379 15.44 12.15 10.73
CA TRP A 379 15.41 11.34 11.93
C TRP A 379 16.72 10.58 12.09
N GLN A 380 17.40 10.82 13.22
CA GLN A 380 18.67 10.17 13.50
C GLN A 380 18.48 8.67 13.73
N VAL A 381 17.41 8.30 14.43
CA VAL A 381 17.04 6.92 14.68
C VAL A 381 15.51 6.79 14.82
N LEU A 382 14.96 5.73 14.22
CA LEU A 382 13.55 5.35 14.24
C LEU A 382 13.40 3.86 14.52
N ALA A 383 12.36 3.47 15.24
CA ALA A 383 11.92 2.07 15.36
C ALA A 383 10.40 2.01 15.47
N GLN A 384 9.80 0.93 14.97
CA GLN A 384 8.36 0.71 15.00
C GLN A 384 7.99 -0.69 15.51
N GLY A 385 6.83 -0.83 16.14
CA GLY A 385 6.31 -2.12 16.60
C GLY A 385 4.87 -2.04 17.08
N ALA A 386 4.30 -3.20 17.39
CA ALA A 386 2.96 -3.33 17.92
C ALA A 386 2.82 -2.55 19.23
N ARG A 387 1.74 -1.78 19.36
CA ARG A 387 1.38 -1.00 20.56
C ARG A 387 1.50 -1.82 21.84
N ALA A 388 1.01 -3.06 21.80
CA ALA A 388 1.03 -3.98 22.93
C ALA A 388 2.44 -4.36 23.39
N ALA A 389 3.43 -4.36 22.49
CA ALA A 389 4.84 -4.53 22.85
C ALA A 389 5.46 -3.20 23.30
N VAL A 390 5.27 -2.14 22.52
CA VAL A 390 5.90 -0.82 22.74
C VAL A 390 5.53 -0.20 24.10
N PHE A 391 4.28 -0.37 24.56
CA PHE A 391 3.79 0.17 25.82
C PHE A 391 3.62 -0.87 26.94
N ARG A 392 4.18 -2.07 26.80
CA ARG A 392 4.16 -3.05 27.89
C ARG A 392 5.09 -2.61 29.00
N ASP A 393 4.53 -2.34 30.19
CA ASP A 393 5.32 -1.98 31.36
C ASP A 393 6.15 -3.18 31.83
N ILE A 394 7.48 -3.02 31.82
CA ILE A 394 8.44 -4.01 32.30
C ILE A 394 9.12 -3.58 33.60
N GLY A 395 8.62 -2.52 34.24
CA GLY A 395 9.18 -1.93 35.45
C GLY A 395 10.64 -1.51 35.25
N GLN A 396 11.51 -1.94 36.14
CA GLN A 396 12.97 -1.69 36.10
C GLN A 396 13.78 -2.86 35.51
N ALA A 397 13.15 -3.91 34.99
CA ALA A 397 13.84 -5.09 34.48
C ALA A 397 14.60 -4.81 33.16
N ASN A 398 15.76 -5.43 32.94
CA ASN A 398 16.48 -5.32 31.66
C ASN A 398 16.07 -6.40 30.64
N ASN A 399 14.81 -6.84 30.69
CA ASN A 399 14.25 -7.84 29.77
C ASN A 399 13.18 -7.17 28.88
N PRO A 400 13.56 -6.63 27.72
CA PRO A 400 12.64 -5.92 26.83
C PRO A 400 11.62 -6.88 26.22
N THR A 401 10.46 -6.35 25.85
CA THR A 401 9.56 -7.06 24.92
C THR A 401 10.10 -6.96 23.52
N VAL A 402 10.12 -8.07 22.78
CA VAL A 402 10.63 -8.09 21.41
C VAL A 402 9.46 -8.08 20.44
N ASP A 403 9.47 -7.11 19.53
CA ASP A 403 8.54 -7.03 18.42
C ASP A 403 9.22 -6.34 17.23
N ASN A 404 8.92 -6.82 16.02
CA ASN A 404 9.45 -6.26 14.77
C ASN A 404 10.98 -6.05 14.75
N GLY A 405 11.76 -7.00 15.30
CA GLY A 405 13.23 -6.90 15.33
C GLY A 405 13.78 -5.87 16.34
N VAL A 406 12.94 -5.36 17.24
CA VAL A 406 13.29 -4.32 18.21
C VAL A 406 12.99 -4.79 19.64
N GLY A 407 13.92 -4.54 20.56
CA GLY A 407 13.73 -4.71 22.00
C GLY A 407 13.18 -3.43 22.64
N TRP A 408 11.89 -3.45 22.97
CA TRP A 408 11.15 -2.36 23.58
C TRP A 408 11.18 -2.43 25.11
N TYR A 409 11.37 -1.29 25.75
CA TYR A 409 11.19 -1.16 27.18
C TYR A 409 10.35 0.07 27.48
N PHE A 410 9.37 -0.12 28.36
CA PHE A 410 8.51 0.94 28.83
C PHE A 410 8.29 0.78 30.34
N SER A 411 8.25 1.90 31.04
CA SER A 411 7.79 1.99 32.41
C SER A 411 7.29 3.39 32.67
N THR A 412 6.25 3.51 33.48
CA THR A 412 5.72 4.82 33.91
C THR A 412 6.55 5.49 35.01
N THR A 413 7.54 4.78 35.57
CA THR A 413 8.33 5.22 36.73
C THR A 413 9.84 5.01 36.59
N TRP A 414 10.36 4.76 35.38
CA TRP A 414 11.78 4.51 35.18
C TRP A 414 12.29 5.11 33.86
N SER A 415 11.99 4.43 32.76
CA SER A 415 12.37 4.87 31.42
C SER A 415 11.55 4.19 30.34
N LEU A 416 11.57 4.78 29.15
CA LEU A 416 11.06 4.18 27.92
C LEU A 416 12.06 4.38 26.78
N GLY A 417 12.04 3.46 25.82
CA GLY A 417 12.95 3.48 24.69
C GLY A 417 13.06 2.13 23.99
N PHE A 418 14.11 1.98 23.18
CA PHE A 418 14.38 0.74 22.47
C PHE A 418 15.86 0.53 22.19
N ALA A 419 16.21 -0.71 21.88
CA ALA A 419 17.46 -1.15 21.27
C ALA A 419 17.17 -2.25 20.23
N PRO A 420 18.10 -2.60 19.32
CA PRO A 420 17.91 -3.72 18.40
C PRO A 420 17.64 -5.04 19.15
N ALA A 421 16.77 -5.91 18.62
CA ALA A 421 16.46 -7.17 19.28
C ALA A 421 17.72 -8.03 19.51
N GLY A 422 17.80 -8.67 20.68
CA GLY A 422 18.95 -9.46 21.10
C GLY A 422 20.14 -8.65 21.64
N GLN A 423 20.11 -7.32 21.57
CA GLN A 423 21.11 -6.48 22.24
C GLN A 423 20.85 -6.38 23.73
N ALA A 424 21.93 -6.34 24.53
CA ALA A 424 21.84 -6.03 25.95
C ALA A 424 21.35 -4.59 26.17
N ILE A 425 20.61 -4.40 27.26
CA ILE A 425 20.10 -3.10 27.73
C ILE A 425 20.49 -2.98 29.21
N SER A 426 20.97 -1.81 29.62
CA SER A 426 21.34 -1.54 31.01
C SER A 426 20.71 -0.23 31.46
N ARG A 427 19.56 -0.33 32.16
CA ARG A 427 18.74 0.82 32.55
C ARG A 427 19.08 1.30 33.95
N ASN A 428 20.07 2.18 34.09
CA ASN A 428 20.31 2.93 35.33
C ASN A 428 19.54 4.25 35.28
N SER A 429 18.20 4.17 35.39
CA SER A 429 17.21 5.21 35.01
C SER A 429 17.12 5.53 33.51
N CYS A 430 18.09 5.12 32.69
CA CYS A 430 18.00 5.03 31.23
C CYS A 430 19.05 4.07 30.68
N ASP A 431 18.93 3.66 29.41
CA ASP A 431 19.85 2.74 28.75
C ASP A 431 21.25 3.36 28.51
N THR A 432 22.23 2.81 29.21
CA THR A 432 23.65 3.21 29.14
C THR A 432 24.51 2.30 28.27
N GLU A 433 23.95 1.26 27.66
CA GLU A 433 24.71 0.35 26.80
C GLU A 433 25.20 1.03 25.51
N ASN A 434 26.37 0.62 25.04
CA ASN A 434 27.02 1.20 23.86
C ASN A 434 27.12 0.26 22.64
N GLY A 435 26.69 -0.99 22.75
CA GLY A 435 26.58 -1.88 21.59
C GLY A 435 25.54 -1.35 20.62
N LEU A 436 25.90 -1.09 19.36
CA LEU A 436 25.01 -0.45 18.37
C LEU A 436 24.41 0.88 18.89
N ALA A 437 25.27 1.73 19.48
CA ALA A 437 24.85 2.95 20.16
C ALA A 437 23.99 3.87 19.28
N ASP A 438 24.25 3.93 17.97
CA ASP A 438 23.51 4.71 16.97
C ASP A 438 22.05 4.25 16.78
N GLN A 439 21.71 3.04 17.22
CA GLN A 439 20.40 2.40 17.02
C GLN A 439 19.56 2.36 18.30
N ARG A 440 19.78 3.28 19.24
CA ARG A 440 19.13 3.28 20.56
C ARG A 440 18.46 4.61 20.88
N ILE A 441 17.31 4.55 21.54
CA ILE A 441 16.64 5.71 22.15
C ILE A 441 16.40 5.41 23.62
N CYS A 442 16.56 6.42 24.48
CA CYS A 442 16.08 6.33 25.85
C CYS A 442 15.61 7.68 26.40
N TRP A 443 14.42 7.69 27.01
CA TRP A 443 13.83 8.82 27.72
C TRP A 443 13.49 8.43 29.16
N HIS A 444 13.64 9.37 30.09
CA HIS A 444 13.27 9.14 31.48
C HIS A 444 11.76 9.25 31.69
N SER A 445 11.27 8.53 32.68
CA SER A 445 9.89 8.66 33.16
C SER A 445 9.82 8.56 34.69
N SER A 446 8.95 9.34 35.30
CA SER A 446 8.68 9.30 36.74
C SER A 446 7.25 9.72 37.04
N ASN A 447 6.65 9.10 38.06
CA ASN A 447 5.30 9.45 38.54
C ASN A 447 4.22 9.50 37.44
N GLY A 448 4.29 8.61 36.43
CA GLY A 448 3.34 8.60 35.32
C GLY A 448 3.59 9.69 34.26
N ASN A 449 4.73 10.37 34.31
CA ASN A 449 5.11 11.41 33.36
C ASN A 449 6.38 11.02 32.59
N MET A 450 6.48 11.52 31.36
CA MET A 450 7.70 11.55 30.56
C MET A 450 8.52 12.78 30.96
N ASP A 451 9.78 12.54 31.34
CA ASP A 451 10.71 13.57 31.81
C ASP A 451 11.72 13.91 30.70
N GLY A 452 12.95 14.28 31.03
CA GLY A 452 13.99 14.56 30.05
C GLY A 452 14.38 13.33 29.21
N GLY A 453 14.88 13.57 28.00
CA GLY A 453 15.47 12.51 27.17
C GLY A 453 16.95 12.33 27.46
N TRP A 454 17.42 11.09 27.61
CA TRP A 454 18.84 10.78 27.85
C TRP A 454 19.62 10.57 26.55
N ARG A 455 19.03 9.83 25.61
CA ARG A 455 19.73 9.30 24.43
C ARG A 455 18.94 9.49 23.14
N CYS A 456 19.64 9.92 22.09
CA CYS A 456 19.21 9.89 20.70
C CYS A 456 20.31 9.27 19.84
N GLY A 457 20.23 7.97 19.57
CA GLY A 457 21.31 7.20 18.97
C GLY A 457 22.58 7.26 19.82
N ALA A 458 23.71 7.54 19.18
CA ALA A 458 25.01 7.65 19.85
C ALA A 458 25.14 8.90 20.74
N ASN A 459 24.23 9.88 20.61
CA ASN A 459 24.22 11.07 21.45
C ASN A 459 23.58 10.75 22.80
N THR A 460 24.34 10.91 23.88
CA THR A 460 23.92 10.67 25.27
C THR A 460 24.05 11.94 26.10
N GLY A 461 23.56 11.95 27.35
CA GLY A 461 23.65 13.15 28.20
C GLY A 461 22.70 14.28 27.76
N LEU A 462 21.62 13.95 27.06
CA LEU A 462 20.70 14.94 26.49
C LEU A 462 19.67 15.49 27.48
N ASN A 463 19.80 15.15 28.76
CA ASN A 463 18.90 15.61 29.81
C ASN A 463 18.92 17.14 29.90
N GLY A 464 17.77 17.79 29.71
CA GLY A 464 17.69 19.26 29.68
C GLY A 464 18.10 19.89 28.35
N ASN A 465 18.43 19.09 27.32
CA ASN A 465 18.89 19.60 26.03
C ASN A 465 17.70 19.98 25.12
N ASN A 466 17.58 21.27 24.78
CA ASN A 466 16.54 21.78 23.89
C ASN A 466 16.90 21.74 22.40
N GLY A 467 18.09 21.27 22.05
CA GLY A 467 18.56 21.08 20.67
C GLY A 467 18.21 19.72 20.08
N PHE A 468 17.56 18.83 20.83
CA PHE A 468 17.06 17.54 20.36
C PHE A 468 15.55 17.43 20.56
N THR A 469 14.89 16.84 19.57
CA THR A 469 13.46 16.55 19.55
C THR A 469 13.23 15.04 19.64
N ARG A 470 12.22 14.63 20.40
CA ARG A 470 11.65 13.28 20.40
C ARG A 470 10.22 13.30 19.88
N VAL A 471 9.87 12.28 19.12
CA VAL A 471 8.55 12.14 18.50
C VAL A 471 8.05 10.72 18.61
N ILE A 472 6.73 10.59 18.74
CA ILE A 472 6.01 9.32 18.67
C ILE A 472 4.95 9.45 17.58
N TRP A 473 4.86 8.42 16.75
CA TRP A 473 3.78 8.27 15.77
C TRP A 473 2.96 7.01 16.03
N THR A 474 1.75 6.99 15.49
CA THR A 474 0.83 5.85 15.57
C THR A 474 0.10 5.57 14.26
N ARG A 475 -0.32 4.31 14.06
CA ARG A 475 -1.21 3.84 12.98
C ARG A 475 -1.92 2.53 13.38
N ASN A 476 -2.93 2.09 12.65
CA ASN A 476 -3.65 0.82 12.91
C ASN A 476 -3.02 -0.37 12.15
N ALA A 477 -3.14 -1.59 12.70
CA ALA A 477 -2.56 -2.83 12.16
C ALA A 477 -3.64 -3.59 11.39
N GLY A 478 -3.49 -3.68 10.07
CA GLY A 478 -4.46 -4.35 9.20
C GLY A 478 -5.25 -3.39 8.30
N GLY A 479 -4.53 -2.66 7.45
CA GLY A 479 -5.11 -1.84 6.40
C GLY A 479 -4.09 -1.55 5.32
N GLY A 480 -3.84 -2.50 4.42
CA GLY A 480 -3.59 -2.11 3.04
C GLY A 480 -4.85 -1.39 2.56
N GLY A 481 -4.75 -0.10 2.22
CA GLY A 481 -5.86 0.68 1.69
C GLY A 481 -7.09 0.80 2.61
N GLY A 482 -6.98 1.54 3.70
CA GLY A 482 -8.13 1.97 4.51
C GLY A 482 -8.05 3.47 4.80
N GLY A 483 -8.44 4.28 3.82
CA GLY A 483 -8.27 5.74 3.82
C GLY A 483 -8.63 6.44 5.12
N GLY A 484 -7.61 7.00 5.79
CA GLY A 484 -7.77 8.13 6.67
C GLY A 484 -8.07 9.36 5.82
N GLY A 485 -9.18 10.04 6.08
CA GLY A 485 -9.56 11.27 5.39
C GLY A 485 -8.49 12.35 5.55
N GLY A 486 -7.67 12.53 4.52
CA GLY A 486 -6.72 13.62 4.44
C GLY A 486 -7.41 14.90 4.01
N GLU A 487 -6.91 16.02 4.50
CA GLU A 487 -7.16 17.34 3.95
C GLU A 487 -5.90 17.75 3.16
N VAL A 488 -6.05 18.31 1.96
CA VAL A 488 -4.91 18.71 1.10
C VAL A 488 -4.95 20.22 0.87
N GLY A 489 -3.92 20.92 1.33
CA GLY A 489 -3.78 22.37 1.13
C GLY A 489 -3.36 22.73 -0.30
N LEU A 490 -3.95 23.79 -0.86
CA LEU A 490 -3.57 24.38 -2.17
C LEU A 490 -2.32 25.28 -2.11
N GLY A 491 -1.69 25.39 -0.94
CA GLY A 491 -0.52 26.23 -0.69
C GLY A 491 -0.84 27.51 0.09
N ALA A 492 0.04 27.88 1.03
CA ALA A 492 -0.18 28.97 1.97
C ALA A 492 -0.12 30.39 1.37
N ASN A 493 0.44 30.54 0.17
CA ASN A 493 0.67 31.84 -0.47
C ASN A 493 -0.19 32.06 -1.72
N ARG A 494 -1.26 31.29 -1.91
CA ARG A 494 -2.14 31.39 -3.08
C ARG A 494 -3.50 31.93 -2.68
N GLY A 495 -3.94 32.97 -3.39
CA GLY A 495 -5.27 33.55 -3.26
C GLY A 495 -6.10 33.31 -4.52
N PHE A 496 -7.27 32.68 -4.37
CA PHE A 496 -8.18 32.36 -5.46
C PHE A 496 -9.36 33.33 -5.50
N GLY A 497 -9.48 34.10 -6.59
CA GLY A 497 -10.51 35.12 -6.78
C GLY A 497 -11.15 35.04 -8.17
N HIS A 498 -12.07 35.95 -8.48
CA HIS A 498 -12.63 36.06 -9.84
C HIS A 498 -12.00 37.23 -10.60
N HIS A 499 -11.82 37.05 -11.91
CA HIS A 499 -11.34 38.08 -12.82
C HIS A 499 -12.45 39.07 -13.16
N GLY A 500 -12.29 40.35 -12.84
CA GLY A 500 -13.35 41.32 -13.13
C GLY A 500 -13.17 42.68 -12.46
N ALA A 501 -14.30 43.34 -12.18
CA ALA A 501 -14.31 44.64 -11.53
C ALA A 501 -13.70 44.57 -10.12
N CYS A 502 -13.03 45.64 -9.70
CA CYS A 502 -12.22 45.73 -8.48
C CYS A 502 -13.01 45.62 -7.16
N ASN A 503 -14.31 45.33 -7.20
CA ASN A 503 -15.18 45.25 -6.03
C ASN A 503 -16.03 43.99 -6.09
N GLY A 504 -16.07 43.27 -4.97
CA GLY A 504 -16.88 42.06 -4.79
C GLY A 504 -16.26 40.80 -5.41
N TRP A 505 -16.94 39.69 -5.19
CA TRP A 505 -16.51 38.35 -5.63
C TRP A 505 -16.89 38.03 -7.09
N ASN A 506 -17.55 38.95 -7.79
CA ASN A 506 -17.98 38.82 -9.18
C ASN A 506 -18.59 37.43 -9.46
N ALA A 507 -18.16 36.68 -10.50
CA ALA A 507 -18.79 35.39 -10.83
C ALA A 507 -18.53 34.25 -9.82
N CYS A 508 -17.57 34.39 -8.89
CA CYS A 508 -17.48 33.49 -7.73
C CYS A 508 -18.62 33.71 -6.74
N GLY A 509 -19.16 34.92 -6.65
CA GLY A 509 -20.22 35.28 -5.69
C GLY A 509 -19.75 35.39 -4.24
N ASN A 510 -18.88 34.50 -3.73
CA ASN A 510 -18.26 34.58 -2.41
C ASN A 510 -16.95 33.75 -2.31
N ALA A 511 -16.27 33.82 -1.16
CA ALA A 511 -15.03 33.11 -0.87
C ALA A 511 -15.16 31.59 -0.98
N GLN A 512 -16.27 31.02 -0.49
CA GLN A 512 -16.51 29.58 -0.50
C GLN A 512 -16.60 29.04 -1.92
N SER A 513 -17.32 29.71 -2.82
CA SER A 513 -17.43 29.27 -4.20
C SER A 513 -16.08 29.34 -4.93
N CYS A 514 -15.27 30.36 -4.63
CA CYS A 514 -13.93 30.52 -5.18
C CYS A 514 -12.96 29.45 -4.65
N ALA A 515 -13.01 29.16 -3.34
CA ALA A 515 -12.26 28.07 -2.72
C ALA A 515 -12.68 26.70 -3.27
N ASN A 516 -13.99 26.46 -3.43
CA ASN A 516 -14.52 25.25 -4.04
C ASN A 516 -14.09 25.12 -5.49
N ALA A 517 -14.17 26.19 -6.29
CA ALA A 517 -13.71 26.16 -7.67
C ALA A 517 -12.21 25.85 -7.78
N ALA A 518 -11.39 26.40 -6.87
CA ALA A 518 -9.98 26.07 -6.77
C ALA A 518 -9.77 24.58 -6.43
N CYS A 519 -10.46 24.07 -5.41
CA CYS A 519 -10.39 22.65 -5.08
C CYS A 519 -10.91 21.73 -6.19
N GLN A 520 -11.94 22.15 -6.93
CA GLN A 520 -12.45 21.41 -8.08
C GLN A 520 -11.43 21.41 -9.23
N MET A 521 -10.74 22.52 -9.46
CA MET A 521 -9.72 22.66 -10.49
C MET A 521 -8.43 21.87 -10.18
N PHE A 522 -7.95 21.93 -8.93
CA PHE A 522 -6.67 21.34 -8.55
C PHE A 522 -6.78 19.91 -8.02
N HIS A 523 -7.92 19.54 -7.41
CA HIS A 523 -8.09 18.26 -6.73
C HIS A 523 -9.44 17.57 -7.02
N GLY A 524 -10.33 18.15 -7.83
CA GLY A 524 -11.65 17.57 -8.10
C GLY A 524 -12.57 17.47 -6.87
N THR A 525 -12.28 18.22 -5.80
CA THR A 525 -13.01 18.18 -4.52
C THR A 525 -13.50 19.56 -4.12
N ASN A 526 -14.24 19.66 -3.02
CA ASN A 526 -14.63 20.96 -2.44
C ASN A 526 -13.63 21.38 -1.37
N ALA A 527 -13.57 22.69 -1.11
CA ALA A 527 -12.82 23.21 0.01
C ALA A 527 -13.51 22.83 1.33
N VAL A 528 -12.72 22.37 2.29
CA VAL A 528 -13.15 22.10 3.67
C VAL A 528 -12.77 23.23 4.61
N ARG A 529 -11.75 24.02 4.24
CA ARG A 529 -11.30 25.19 5.00
C ARG A 529 -10.68 26.21 4.05
N TRP A 530 -10.91 27.48 4.32
CA TRP A 530 -10.31 28.62 3.61
C TRP A 530 -10.43 29.87 4.48
N GLN A 531 -9.66 30.90 4.13
CA GLN A 531 -9.79 32.25 4.68
C GLN A 531 -10.15 33.24 3.56
N GLU A 532 -10.64 34.41 3.93
CA GLU A 532 -11.00 35.50 3.01
C GLU A 532 -10.12 36.71 3.28
N GLY A 533 -9.63 37.34 2.21
CA GLY A 533 -8.97 38.63 2.32
C GLY A 533 -8.74 39.27 0.95
N LEU A 534 -7.95 40.35 0.92
CA LEU A 534 -7.72 41.13 -0.28
C LEU A 534 -6.30 40.90 -0.80
N CYS A 535 -6.18 40.55 -2.07
CA CYS A 535 -4.95 39.95 -2.58
C CYS A 535 -3.70 40.85 -2.45
N GLN A 536 -3.80 42.15 -2.74
CA GLN A 536 -2.67 43.08 -2.62
C GLN A 536 -2.33 43.44 -1.18
N ASP A 537 -3.33 43.43 -0.28
CA ASP A 537 -3.06 43.62 1.14
C ASP A 537 -2.29 42.42 1.68
N LEU A 538 -2.80 41.21 1.41
CA LEU A 538 -2.16 39.95 1.80
C LEU A 538 -0.75 39.82 1.23
N ALA A 539 -0.51 40.24 -0.02
CA ALA A 539 0.82 40.27 -0.63
C ALA A 539 1.83 41.17 0.10
N ARG A 540 1.39 42.15 0.91
CA ARG A 540 2.27 43.04 1.71
C ARG A 540 2.58 42.52 3.11
N ILE A 541 1.72 41.66 3.67
CA ILE A 541 1.83 41.16 5.05
C ILE A 541 2.30 39.71 5.15
N ILE A 542 2.13 38.90 4.10
CA ILE A 542 2.60 37.51 4.07
C ILE A 542 4.06 37.44 3.60
N PRO A 543 4.98 36.83 4.37
CA PRO A 543 6.36 36.61 3.94
C PRO A 543 6.43 35.79 2.65
N GLY A 544 6.97 36.37 1.58
CA GLY A 544 7.07 35.74 0.25
C GLY A 544 6.04 36.23 -0.76
N GLY A 545 5.10 37.09 -0.38
CA GLY A 545 4.04 37.61 -1.25
C GLY A 545 2.84 36.66 -1.38
N MET A 546 1.78 37.13 -2.04
CA MET A 546 0.59 36.32 -2.37
C MET A 546 0.41 36.28 -3.88
N ASP A 547 0.29 35.08 -4.42
CA ASP A 547 -0.01 34.81 -5.82
C ASP A 547 -1.53 34.93 -6.03
N CYS A 548 -1.94 35.95 -6.79
CA CYS A 548 -3.34 36.25 -7.10
C CYS A 548 -3.79 35.43 -8.31
N ASP A 549 -4.32 34.25 -8.04
CA ASP A 549 -4.86 33.35 -9.06
C ASP A 549 -6.34 33.65 -9.29
N LEU A 550 -6.69 34.21 -10.45
CA LEU A 550 -8.05 34.70 -10.72
C LEU A 550 -8.75 33.90 -11.82
N PHE A 551 -9.97 33.46 -11.55
CA PHE A 551 -10.79 32.77 -12.53
C PHE A 551 -11.37 33.75 -13.55
N ALA A 552 -10.89 33.72 -14.79
CA ALA A 552 -11.51 34.37 -15.95
C ALA A 552 -12.91 33.80 -16.25
N ALA A 553 -13.08 32.49 -16.05
CA ALA A 553 -14.38 31.81 -16.04
C ALA A 553 -14.31 30.56 -15.16
N LEU A 554 -15.30 30.36 -14.30
CA LEU A 554 -15.33 29.23 -13.38
C LEU A 554 -15.78 27.93 -14.06
N PRO A 555 -15.22 26.76 -13.67
CA PRO A 555 -14.02 26.56 -12.84
C PRO A 555 -12.71 26.44 -13.66
N ASN A 556 -12.77 26.52 -14.99
CA ASN A 556 -11.72 25.94 -15.85
C ASN A 556 -10.69 26.94 -16.40
N ASN A 557 -10.90 28.24 -16.21
CA ASN A 557 -10.07 29.26 -16.84
C ASN A 557 -9.44 30.15 -15.77
N LEU A 558 -8.31 29.70 -15.22
CA LEU A 558 -7.55 30.38 -14.16
C LEU A 558 -6.37 31.15 -14.75
N ASP A 559 -6.39 32.47 -14.60
CA ASP A 559 -5.27 33.34 -14.89
C ASP A 559 -4.38 33.43 -13.65
N ALA A 560 -3.27 32.70 -13.67
CA ALA A 560 -2.30 32.71 -12.58
C ALA A 560 -1.53 34.04 -12.53
N ASN A 561 -1.25 34.54 -11.31
CA ASN A 561 -0.46 35.76 -11.07
C ASN A 561 -1.00 37.01 -11.77
N TRP A 562 -2.31 37.22 -11.74
CA TRP A 562 -2.92 38.35 -12.41
C TRP A 562 -2.66 39.67 -11.64
N GLY A 563 -2.00 40.61 -12.31
CA GLY A 563 -1.44 41.84 -11.71
C GLY A 563 -2.15 43.15 -12.06
N ASN A 564 -3.41 43.14 -12.47
CA ASN A 564 -4.11 44.35 -12.91
C ASN A 564 -4.59 45.20 -11.72
N GLY A 565 -3.67 45.97 -11.13
CA GLY A 565 -3.89 47.32 -10.60
C GLY A 565 -4.87 47.55 -9.43
N CYS A 566 -5.65 46.56 -9.00
CA CYS A 566 -6.59 46.72 -7.89
C CYS A 566 -6.68 45.50 -6.97
N ASN A 567 -7.16 45.76 -5.75
CA ASN A 567 -7.10 44.85 -4.61
C ASN A 567 -8.38 44.00 -4.52
N ILE A 568 -8.36 42.84 -5.18
CA ILE A 568 -9.54 41.96 -5.36
C ILE A 568 -9.68 40.97 -4.18
N PRO A 569 -10.92 40.64 -3.75
CA PRO A 569 -11.16 39.58 -2.77
C PRO A 569 -10.71 38.20 -3.27
N VAL A 570 -10.01 37.47 -2.41
CA VAL A 570 -9.49 36.13 -2.68
C VAL A 570 -9.72 35.19 -1.50
N ALA A 571 -9.93 33.92 -1.81
CA ALA A 571 -9.91 32.84 -0.84
C ALA A 571 -8.47 32.29 -0.75
N TYR A 572 -7.87 32.27 0.43
CA TYR A 572 -6.49 31.80 0.64
C TYR A 572 -6.40 30.80 1.79
N ASP A 573 -5.24 30.15 1.98
CA ASP A 573 -5.10 28.98 2.87
C ASP A 573 -6.16 27.92 2.57
N VAL A 574 -6.49 27.75 1.29
CA VAL A 574 -7.54 26.84 0.87
C VAL A 574 -7.05 25.42 1.10
N VAL A 575 -7.81 24.69 1.89
CA VAL A 575 -7.65 23.28 2.16
C VAL A 575 -8.81 22.55 1.51
N CYS A 576 -8.47 21.69 0.57
CA CYS A 576 -9.38 20.82 -0.13
C CYS A 576 -9.54 19.52 0.65
N ALA A 577 -10.67 18.86 0.50
CA ALA A 577 -10.71 17.44 0.86
C ALA A 577 -9.66 16.70 0.01
N ALA A 578 -8.89 15.78 0.61
CA ALA A 578 -7.92 14.99 -0.15
C ALA A 578 -8.61 14.28 -1.32
N PRO A 579 -7.93 14.14 -2.46
CA PRO A 579 -8.35 13.24 -3.52
C PRO A 579 -8.10 11.80 -3.07
N GLY A 580 -8.90 11.33 -2.12
CA GLY A 580 -9.01 9.94 -1.71
C GLY A 580 -10.40 9.44 -2.11
N GLY A 581 -10.49 8.80 -3.28
CA GLY A 581 -11.61 7.93 -3.61
C GLY A 581 -12.99 8.60 -3.72
N GLY A 582 -13.07 9.82 -4.25
CA GLY A 582 -14.33 10.45 -4.67
C GLY A 582 -14.97 9.81 -5.90
N GLY A 583 -14.99 8.48 -5.97
CA GLY A 583 -16.02 7.79 -6.74
C GLY A 583 -17.35 8.01 -6.03
N GLY A 584 -18.42 8.23 -6.78
CA GLY A 584 -19.79 8.22 -6.25
C GLY A 584 -20.21 6.83 -5.73
N GLY A 585 -19.53 6.27 -4.74
CA GLY A 585 -19.92 5.09 -3.97
C GLY A 585 -19.64 5.42 -2.50
N GLY A 586 -20.63 5.69 -1.64
CA GLY A 586 -21.42 4.63 -1.03
C GLY A 586 -20.53 3.77 -0.18
N LEU A 587 -20.59 3.88 1.15
CA LEU A 587 -19.90 2.99 2.10
C LEU A 587 -19.98 1.52 1.62
N ALA A 588 -18.85 0.98 1.13
CA ALA A 588 -18.75 -0.38 0.65
C ALA A 588 -17.80 -1.18 1.53
N PHE A 589 -18.34 -2.18 2.21
CA PHE A 589 -17.60 -3.11 3.07
C PHE A 589 -18.10 -4.54 2.93
N GLN A 590 -17.26 -5.53 3.22
CA GLN A 590 -17.65 -6.93 3.35
C GLN A 590 -17.92 -7.27 4.82
N GLY A 591 -18.84 -8.21 5.06
CA GLY A 591 -19.19 -8.69 6.40
C GLY A 591 -20.18 -7.81 7.14
N VAL A 592 -20.36 -8.13 8.43
CA VAL A 592 -21.12 -7.32 9.38
C VAL A 592 -20.18 -6.30 10.01
N ARG A 593 -20.55 -5.02 10.00
CA ARG A 593 -19.80 -3.96 10.67
C ARG A 593 -20.52 -3.50 11.93
N GLU A 594 -19.76 -3.39 13.01
CA GLU A 594 -20.22 -2.84 14.27
C GLU A 594 -19.83 -1.35 14.41
N ASN A 595 -20.49 -0.64 15.30
CA ASN A 595 -20.14 0.71 15.77
C ASN A 595 -19.81 1.71 14.64
N THR A 596 -20.62 1.74 13.58
CA THR A 596 -20.34 2.54 12.38
C THR A 596 -20.97 3.92 12.50
N PRO A 597 -20.20 5.03 12.49
CA PRO A 597 -20.76 6.38 12.51
C PRO A 597 -21.71 6.62 11.33
N ASP A 598 -22.85 7.26 11.58
CA ASP A 598 -23.84 7.57 10.54
C ASP A 598 -23.26 8.42 9.40
N ALA A 599 -22.37 9.36 9.77
CA ALA A 599 -21.63 10.20 8.83
C ALA A 599 -20.76 9.40 7.84
N ASN A 600 -20.36 8.16 8.21
CA ASN A 600 -19.49 7.31 7.40
C ASN A 600 -20.27 6.48 6.36
N ILE A 601 -21.61 6.50 6.36
CA ILE A 601 -22.42 5.79 5.35
C ILE A 601 -22.27 6.45 3.96
N GLY A 602 -21.95 7.74 3.88
CA GLY A 602 -21.61 8.45 2.65
C GLY A 602 -22.80 8.70 1.71
N ALA A 603 -22.58 9.48 0.65
CA ALA A 603 -23.65 10.03 -0.20
C ALA A 603 -24.28 9.05 -1.21
N ALA A 604 -23.64 7.91 -1.52
CA ALA A 604 -24.22 6.94 -2.46
C ALA A 604 -25.18 5.94 -1.81
N TRP A 605 -25.36 6.02 -0.49
CA TRP A 605 -26.45 5.37 0.21
C TRP A 605 -27.51 6.39 0.58
N ARG A 606 -28.76 6.06 0.28
CA ARG A 606 -29.92 6.81 0.73
C ARG A 606 -30.68 5.96 1.73
N VAL A 607 -31.00 6.54 2.87
CA VAL A 607 -31.96 5.96 3.80
C VAL A 607 -33.32 5.89 3.10
N CYS A 608 -33.74 4.68 2.74
CA CYS A 608 -35.02 4.44 2.06
C CYS A 608 -36.16 4.11 3.03
N HIS A 609 -35.83 3.66 4.25
CA HIS A 609 -36.79 3.40 5.32
C HIS A 609 -36.10 3.47 6.68
N THR A 610 -36.80 3.99 7.69
CA THR A 610 -36.43 3.85 9.11
C THR A 610 -37.68 3.69 9.95
N SER A 611 -37.62 2.86 10.98
CA SER A 611 -38.66 2.73 11.98
C SER A 611 -38.06 2.24 13.29
N THR A 612 -38.74 2.49 14.40
CA THR A 612 -38.37 1.87 15.69
C THR A 612 -38.69 0.38 15.67
N PHE A 613 -37.96 -0.44 16.43
CA PHE A 613 -38.21 -1.88 16.53
C PHE A 613 -39.63 -2.24 17.05
N GLY A 614 -40.32 -1.31 17.73
CA GLY A 614 -41.71 -1.50 18.16
C GLY A 614 -42.79 -1.08 17.13
N ALA A 615 -42.40 -0.59 15.95
CA ALA A 615 -43.37 -0.10 14.97
C ALA A 615 -43.86 -1.22 14.03
N ASN A 616 -45.16 -1.22 13.76
CA ASN A 616 -45.76 -2.02 12.69
C ASN A 616 -45.76 -1.21 11.39
N VAL A 617 -45.15 -1.73 10.33
CA VAL A 617 -45.02 -1.08 9.02
C VAL A 617 -45.65 -1.97 7.93
N PRO A 618 -46.91 -1.74 7.52
CA PRO A 618 -47.56 -2.51 6.47
C PRO A 618 -47.03 -2.18 5.08
N GLY A 619 -47.20 -3.11 4.12
CA GLY A 619 -46.80 -2.93 2.73
C GLY A 619 -45.31 -3.13 2.48
N LEU A 620 -44.69 -4.13 3.12
CA LEU A 620 -43.26 -4.42 3.03
C LEU A 620 -42.81 -4.66 1.58
N THR A 621 -43.58 -5.41 0.80
CA THR A 621 -43.28 -5.66 -0.62
C THR A 621 -43.22 -4.35 -1.40
N ALA A 622 -44.18 -3.44 -1.18
CA ALA A 622 -44.22 -2.14 -1.84
C ALA A 622 -43.09 -1.21 -1.36
N LEU A 623 -42.78 -1.23 -0.06
CA LEU A 623 -41.66 -0.49 0.52
C LEU A 623 -40.33 -0.89 -0.12
N LEU A 624 -40.06 -2.20 -0.18
CA LEU A 624 -38.84 -2.74 -0.74
C LEU A 624 -38.75 -2.49 -2.25
N ALA A 625 -39.85 -2.63 -2.99
CA ALA A 625 -39.89 -2.40 -4.43
C ALA A 625 -39.72 -0.93 -4.83
N ASN A 626 -40.36 -0.01 -4.09
CA ASN A 626 -40.50 1.39 -4.53
C ASN A 626 -39.57 2.35 -3.79
N ALA A 627 -39.56 2.31 -2.45
CA ALA A 627 -38.75 3.25 -1.66
C ALA A 627 -37.28 2.81 -1.61
N CYS A 628 -37.06 1.50 -1.41
CA CYS A 628 -35.75 0.88 -1.33
C CYS A 628 -35.32 0.23 -2.65
N ALA A 629 -35.55 0.87 -3.80
CA ALA A 629 -35.34 0.30 -5.14
C ALA A 629 -33.85 0.11 -5.59
N GLY A 630 -32.88 0.28 -4.69
CA GLY A 630 -31.45 0.15 -5.01
C GLY A 630 -31.04 -1.27 -5.41
N ASN A 631 -29.99 -1.39 -6.23
CA ASN A 631 -29.38 -2.67 -6.63
C ASN A 631 -28.57 -3.34 -5.50
N ARG A 632 -28.21 -2.57 -4.47
CA ARG A 632 -27.70 -3.05 -3.19
C ARG A 632 -28.59 -2.55 -2.07
N LEU A 633 -28.64 -3.31 -0.98
CA LEU A 633 -29.34 -2.94 0.23
C LEU A 633 -28.38 -2.96 1.41
N MET A 634 -28.50 -1.97 2.28
CA MET A 634 -27.86 -1.93 3.58
C MET A 634 -28.95 -2.03 4.64
N VAL A 635 -28.79 -2.96 5.56
CA VAL A 635 -29.72 -3.19 6.67
C VAL A 635 -28.93 -3.09 7.97
N GLY A 636 -29.48 -2.39 8.95
CA GLY A 636 -28.86 -2.28 10.27
C GLY A 636 -29.78 -1.63 11.29
N CYS A 637 -29.24 -1.44 12.48
CA CYS A 637 -29.99 -0.94 13.62
C CYS A 637 -29.11 -0.20 14.63
N ARG A 638 -29.74 0.62 15.46
CA ARG A 638 -29.11 1.41 16.52
C ARG A 638 -30.10 1.83 17.58
N PRO A 639 -29.65 2.18 18.81
CA PRO A 639 -30.46 2.91 19.77
C PRO A 639 -30.97 4.23 19.16
N VAL A 640 -32.20 4.62 19.50
CA VAL A 640 -32.80 5.86 19.02
C VAL A 640 -31.92 7.04 19.46
N GLY A 641 -31.52 7.88 18.49
CA GLY A 641 -30.66 9.05 18.74
C GLY A 641 -29.16 8.77 18.84
N ALA A 642 -28.72 7.51 18.72
CA ALA A 642 -27.28 7.20 18.67
C ALA A 642 -26.65 7.72 17.38
N ALA A 643 -25.47 8.35 17.50
CA ALA A 643 -24.68 8.82 16.35
C ALA A 643 -24.10 7.66 15.53
N ASN A 644 -23.93 6.49 16.15
CA ASN A 644 -23.35 5.31 15.53
C ASN A 644 -24.41 4.22 15.36
N TRP A 645 -24.29 3.48 14.28
CA TRP A 645 -24.99 2.23 14.06
C TRP A 645 -24.37 1.12 14.89
N THR A 646 -25.19 0.39 15.64
CA THR A 646 -24.72 -0.74 16.45
C THR A 646 -24.15 -1.81 15.53
N LEU A 647 -24.89 -2.16 14.48
CA LEU A 647 -24.41 -2.97 13.39
C LEU A 647 -25.10 -2.66 12.07
N LEU A 648 -24.39 -2.87 10.97
CA LEU A 648 -24.84 -2.75 9.58
C LEU A 648 -24.28 -3.92 8.76
N ALA A 649 -25.05 -4.39 7.80
CA ALA A 649 -24.60 -5.28 6.75
C ALA A 649 -25.11 -4.76 5.40
N GLN A 650 -24.37 -5.02 4.33
CA GLN A 650 -24.80 -4.67 2.98
C GLN A 650 -24.58 -5.82 2.00
N GLY A 651 -25.41 -5.92 0.98
CA GLY A 651 -25.35 -6.99 -0.01
C GLY A 651 -26.09 -6.65 -1.29
N ALA A 652 -25.91 -7.48 -2.31
CA ALA A 652 -26.69 -7.44 -3.54
C ALA A 652 -28.17 -7.61 -3.21
N ARG A 653 -29.03 -6.76 -3.78
CA ARG A 653 -30.48 -6.80 -3.55
C ARG A 653 -31.06 -8.20 -3.73
N ALA A 654 -30.61 -8.91 -4.76
CA ALA A 654 -31.08 -10.27 -5.07
C ALA A 654 -30.79 -11.25 -3.93
N ALA A 655 -29.67 -11.11 -3.22
CA ALA A 655 -29.33 -11.93 -2.07
C ALA A 655 -30.11 -11.50 -0.81
N VAL A 656 -30.13 -10.19 -0.54
CA VAL A 656 -30.80 -9.62 0.65
C VAL A 656 -32.31 -9.91 0.66
N LEU A 657 -32.94 -9.96 -0.53
CA LEU A 657 -34.38 -10.17 -0.70
C LEU A 657 -34.76 -11.55 -1.27
N ALA A 658 -33.83 -12.49 -1.34
CA ALA A 658 -34.17 -13.86 -1.72
C ALA A 658 -35.08 -14.48 -0.65
N ASP A 659 -36.27 -14.94 -1.05
CA ASP A 659 -37.22 -15.56 -0.11
C ASP A 659 -36.70 -16.94 0.32
N THR A 660 -36.32 -17.05 1.58
CA THR A 660 -35.84 -18.29 2.20
C THR A 660 -36.94 -19.03 2.97
N GLY A 661 -38.19 -18.57 2.87
CA GLY A 661 -39.35 -19.15 3.54
C GLY A 661 -39.29 -19.00 5.06
N ASN A 662 -39.89 -19.95 5.77
CA ASN A 662 -39.96 -19.99 7.24
C ASN A 662 -38.91 -20.92 7.89
N GLY A 663 -38.02 -21.53 7.10
CA GLY A 663 -36.94 -22.40 7.57
C GLY A 663 -35.65 -21.65 7.90
N ASN A 664 -34.60 -22.40 8.20
CA ASN A 664 -33.27 -21.87 8.55
C ASN A 664 -32.34 -21.64 7.35
N ALA A 665 -32.90 -21.62 6.13
CA ALA A 665 -32.11 -21.36 4.93
C ALA A 665 -31.65 -19.90 4.87
N THR A 666 -30.43 -19.71 4.35
CA THR A 666 -29.81 -18.41 4.12
C THR A 666 -29.25 -18.32 2.71
N VAL A 667 -28.97 -17.09 2.27
CA VAL A 667 -28.27 -16.79 1.03
C VAL A 667 -27.01 -16.01 1.38
N ARG A 668 -25.86 -16.53 0.97
CA ARG A 668 -24.56 -15.91 1.23
C ARG A 668 -24.26 -14.84 0.20
N ASP A 669 -23.93 -13.64 0.67
CA ASP A 669 -23.43 -12.56 -0.17
C ASP A 669 -22.61 -11.57 0.64
N ASN A 670 -21.53 -11.06 0.07
CA ASN A 670 -20.71 -9.99 0.62
C ASN A 670 -20.26 -10.20 2.08
N GLY A 671 -19.86 -11.43 2.46
CA GLY A 671 -19.42 -11.72 3.83
C GLY A 671 -20.55 -11.97 4.84
N VAL A 672 -21.79 -12.14 4.40
CA VAL A 672 -22.99 -12.15 5.26
C VAL A 672 -23.95 -13.27 4.86
N GLU A 673 -24.56 -13.92 5.85
CA GLU A 673 -25.67 -14.88 5.66
C GLU A 673 -27.01 -14.13 5.75
N TRP A 674 -27.70 -13.94 4.62
CA TRP A 674 -28.98 -13.23 4.53
C TRP A 674 -30.17 -14.17 4.62
N TYR A 675 -31.25 -13.72 5.27
CA TYR A 675 -32.54 -14.40 5.21
C TYR A 675 -33.68 -13.38 5.09
N TYR A 676 -34.66 -13.70 4.27
CA TYR A 676 -35.83 -12.87 4.06
C TYR A 676 -37.06 -13.74 3.79
N SER A 677 -38.19 -13.34 4.34
CA SER A 677 -39.53 -13.76 3.93
C SER A 677 -40.48 -12.64 4.29
N ASN A 678 -41.51 -12.37 3.50
CA ASN A 678 -42.55 -11.41 3.87
C ASN A 678 -43.63 -11.99 4.81
N GLN A 679 -43.52 -13.28 5.16
CA GLN A 679 -44.46 -13.99 6.05
C GLN A 679 -43.84 -14.46 7.38
N TRP A 680 -42.54 -14.24 7.62
CA TRP A 680 -41.84 -14.82 8.78
C TRP A 680 -40.82 -13.88 9.43
N SER A 681 -39.66 -13.67 8.79
CA SER A 681 -38.64 -12.75 9.31
C SER A 681 -37.68 -12.29 8.22
N MET A 682 -36.98 -11.18 8.46
CA MET A 682 -35.84 -10.73 7.67
C MET A 682 -34.66 -10.31 8.55
N GLY A 683 -33.44 -10.48 8.06
CA GLY A 683 -32.24 -10.17 8.82
C GLY A 683 -30.98 -10.79 8.24
N PHE A 684 -29.94 -10.83 9.07
CA PHE A 684 -28.64 -11.35 8.67
C PHE A 684 -27.82 -11.86 9.86
N ALA A 685 -26.82 -12.70 9.55
CA ALA A 685 -25.77 -13.18 10.45
C ALA A 685 -24.40 -13.11 9.77
N ASN A 686 -23.31 -13.25 10.55
CA ASN A 686 -21.96 -13.30 10.01
C ASN A 686 -21.77 -14.49 9.03
N GLN A 687 -20.85 -14.40 8.08
CA GLN A 687 -20.61 -15.51 7.15
C GLN A 687 -20.27 -16.82 7.87
N GLY A 688 -20.93 -17.91 7.48
CA GLY A 688 -20.70 -19.25 8.04
C GLY A 688 -21.46 -19.53 9.33
N ASP A 689 -22.14 -18.53 9.90
CA ASP A 689 -22.98 -18.72 11.07
C ASP A 689 -24.28 -19.45 10.72
N ALA A 690 -24.63 -20.46 11.52
CA ALA A 690 -25.96 -21.05 11.47
C ALA A 690 -27.02 -20.05 11.98
N VAL A 691 -28.23 -20.10 11.42
CA VAL A 691 -29.39 -19.30 11.82
C VAL A 691 -30.48 -20.24 12.38
N SER A 692 -31.16 -19.84 13.45
CA SER A 692 -32.29 -20.60 14.03
C SER A 692 -33.54 -19.74 14.10
N ARG A 693 -34.43 -19.85 13.10
CA ARG A 693 -35.58 -18.96 12.89
C ARG A 693 -36.86 -19.51 13.53
N ASN A 694 -36.99 -19.38 14.85
CA ASN A 694 -38.25 -19.60 15.56
C ASN A 694 -39.04 -18.28 15.62
N SER A 695 -39.62 -17.87 14.49
CA SER A 695 -40.19 -16.52 14.20
C SER A 695 -39.17 -15.38 14.02
N CYS A 696 -37.97 -15.49 14.60
CA CYS A 696 -36.78 -14.69 14.28
C CYS A 696 -35.51 -15.49 14.63
N ASP A 697 -34.32 -15.02 14.23
CA ASP A 697 -33.06 -15.70 14.55
C ASP A 697 -32.74 -15.67 16.05
N THR A 698 -32.85 -16.82 16.72
CA THR A 698 -32.58 -16.99 18.15
C THR A 698 -31.21 -17.57 18.45
N GLN A 699 -30.33 -17.73 17.45
CA GLN A 699 -29.02 -18.34 17.67
C GLN A 699 -28.08 -17.41 18.47
N GLY A 700 -27.33 -17.99 19.42
CA GLY A 700 -26.49 -17.26 20.36
C GLY A 700 -25.02 -17.06 19.96
N GLY A 701 -24.49 -17.87 19.04
CA GLY A 701 -23.11 -17.70 18.55
C GLY A 701 -22.95 -16.37 17.80
N ASN A 702 -21.87 -15.63 18.04
CA ASN A 702 -21.63 -14.29 17.46
C ASN A 702 -22.86 -13.38 17.57
N GLY A 703 -23.48 -13.33 18.75
CA GLY A 703 -24.73 -12.61 18.99
C GLY A 703 -24.71 -11.17 18.46
N ASN A 704 -23.58 -10.50 18.71
CA ASN A 704 -23.26 -9.12 18.34
C ASN A 704 -23.25 -8.84 16.83
N LEU A 705 -23.15 -9.88 15.99
CA LEU A 705 -23.07 -9.77 14.53
C LEU A 705 -24.38 -10.17 13.84
N ARG A 706 -25.52 -10.07 14.54
CA ARG A 706 -26.81 -10.58 14.04
C ARG A 706 -27.95 -9.59 14.24
N MET A 707 -28.83 -9.52 13.25
CA MET A 707 -29.99 -8.64 13.28
C MET A 707 -31.24 -9.38 12.79
N CYS A 708 -32.39 -9.18 13.43
CA CYS A 708 -33.66 -9.79 12.98
C CYS A 708 -34.87 -8.89 13.22
N TRP A 709 -35.72 -8.80 12.20
CA TRP A 709 -37.08 -8.26 12.26
C TRP A 709 -38.11 -9.34 11.96
N HIS A 710 -39.20 -9.36 12.72
CA HIS A 710 -40.38 -10.16 12.43
C HIS A 710 -41.13 -9.55 11.25
N THR A 711 -41.51 -10.39 10.31
CA THR A 711 -42.37 -10.03 9.18
C THR A 711 -43.61 -10.90 9.18
N GLY A 712 -44.68 -10.46 8.53
CA GLY A 712 -45.92 -11.25 8.44
C GLY A 712 -47.03 -10.45 7.80
N GLY A 713 -47.84 -11.08 6.94
CA GLY A 713 -48.96 -10.40 6.29
C GLY A 713 -48.52 -9.21 5.42
N ASP A 714 -47.33 -9.29 4.83
CA ASP A 714 -46.69 -8.19 4.08
C ASP A 714 -46.39 -6.93 4.94
N ALA A 715 -45.95 -7.12 6.18
CA ALA A 715 -45.55 -6.03 7.08
C ALA A 715 -44.23 -6.33 7.81
N LEU A 716 -43.51 -5.27 8.24
CA LEU A 716 -42.56 -5.36 9.35
C LEU A 716 -43.36 -5.26 10.65
N ASN A 717 -43.41 -6.32 11.44
CA ASN A 717 -44.28 -6.37 12.63
C ASN A 717 -43.60 -5.79 13.86
N SER A 718 -42.35 -6.19 14.10
CA SER A 718 -41.52 -5.76 15.22
C SER A 718 -40.07 -6.22 14.99
N GLY A 719 -39.13 -5.69 15.78
CA GLY A 719 -37.75 -6.15 15.79
C GLY A 719 -37.43 -7.04 17.00
N TYR A 720 -36.57 -8.03 16.80
CA TYR A 720 -36.18 -9.01 17.81
C TYR A 720 -34.76 -8.79 18.34
N ARG A 721 -33.78 -8.53 17.46
CA ARG A 721 -32.35 -8.41 17.83
C ARG A 721 -31.58 -7.36 17.03
N CYS A 722 -30.61 -6.73 17.69
CA CYS A 722 -29.74 -5.69 17.15
C CYS A 722 -28.33 -5.83 17.74
N GLY A 723 -27.62 -6.88 17.31
CA GLY A 723 -26.46 -7.40 18.06
C GLY A 723 -26.88 -8.15 19.32
#